data_AF-A0AAU0ZI08-F1
#
_entry.id   AF-A0AAU0ZI08-F1
#
_cell.length_a   1.000
_cell.length_b   1.000
_cell.length_c   1.000
_cell.angle_alpha   90.00
_cell.angle_beta   90.00
_cell.angle_gamma   90.00
#
_symmetry.space_group_name_H-M   'P 1'
#
loop_
_entity.id
_entity.type
_entity.pdbx_description
1 polymer ?
#
loop_
_entity_poly.entity_id
_entity_poly.type
_entity_poly.pdbx_seq_one_letter_code
_entity_poly.pdbx_strand_id
1 'polypeptide(L)'
;MAESKPGGRGYGAFHENATPESKELAQYLRALVKQAGKTQRDLQEPTNYSKSTISSFLSGETVPPRVFVQKLVKYVTNPRQELTCMNKAMQLYVRTQTARPAPAPHLPAPRPAAEDSSPASLASVAATAQDQAAKAHEQLAQAHERNQELMEERGRTQQLVLSLSRFTAELQQQVTTLEDQYDEENEENEERLRKLTEQLEAAQRELRRARTSRDETESLLARLRRRSDELEEELAQSRRTVASDEEPRLPPLPAELQEAFFRADFENALRAAEGFLNDGQQRRDAVSDEWSLTGPRRSAVQTLDRLRTGCHLLGRSLGCLSMMSAAALYLAADRAGADGWKFLLGVLMLAGVVLVSDPWSPLAQLWPAFRAGFRREPVPWHITISTRAMAVRVGRFLSAALAAAGAALSVQCSVAWSAWWLFPLLPVTALCACYAVFGHDQRVVRLVQELVGELGADFKAPVRSHHAPAAVMGMTAPPVVVSDREWFEARRQEVGDSLTGGWRETAIWIKMIVLFGAVLVVIALAGVVSNTVVHTARTWQTPKGWHWDGVVATIEQPVNAYLTAHSAGLPLPVSALHLLWIASGATALGLSFLFGGLGARTTWVLWGAATIVMVWSGTPGEARQVAAGLATIAWGLASVLAMQGLKLRPTTTQNVIVEKDL
;
A
#
# COMPACT_ATOMS: atom_id res chain seq x y z
N MET A 1 -18.88 -2.81 48.43
CA MET A 1 -19.61 -3.41 47.30
C MET A 1 -20.91 -2.68 47.12
N ALA A 2 -21.34 -2.40 45.89
CA ALA A 2 -22.63 -1.77 45.60
C ALA A 2 -23.35 -2.57 44.52
N GLU A 3 -24.49 -3.17 44.86
CA GLU A 3 -25.31 -3.92 43.89
C GLU A 3 -25.99 -2.94 42.92
N SER A 4 -25.62 -3.01 41.64
CA SER A 4 -26.34 -2.32 40.58
C SER A 4 -27.65 -3.06 40.30
N LYS A 5 -28.78 -2.46 40.69
CA LYS A 5 -30.13 -3.00 40.40
C LYS A 5 -30.28 -3.26 38.89
N PRO A 6 -30.71 -4.48 38.46
CA PRO A 6 -30.91 -4.79 37.04
C PRO A 6 -32.21 -4.14 36.50
N GLY A 7 -32.15 -2.84 36.24
CA GLY A 7 -33.27 -2.02 35.78
C GLY A 7 -33.58 -2.18 34.29
N GLY A 8 -34.20 -3.30 33.90
CA GLY A 8 -34.69 -3.50 32.52
C GLY A 8 -35.83 -4.51 32.44
N ARG A 9 -36.88 -4.19 31.67
CA ARG A 9 -37.90 -5.19 31.30
C ARG A 9 -37.20 -6.38 30.65
N GLY A 10 -37.46 -7.58 31.16
CA GLY A 10 -36.93 -8.82 30.60
C GLY A 10 -37.35 -9.00 29.14
N TYR A 11 -36.50 -9.66 28.35
CA TYR A 11 -36.85 -10.05 26.99
C TYR A 11 -38.07 -10.98 27.03
N GLY A 12 -39.12 -10.66 26.27
CA GLY A 12 -40.32 -11.48 26.18
C GLY A 12 -40.05 -12.89 25.65
N ALA A 13 -41.08 -13.74 25.70
CA ALA A 13 -41.04 -15.08 25.10
C ALA A 13 -40.61 -15.02 23.62
N PHE A 14 -40.06 -16.13 23.11
CA PHE A 14 -39.76 -16.25 21.68
C PHE A 14 -41.05 -16.32 20.87
N HIS A 15 -41.06 -15.75 19.67
CA HIS A 15 -42.26 -15.72 18.83
C HIS A 15 -42.68 -17.14 18.41
N GLU A 16 -43.99 -17.42 18.37
CA GLU A 16 -44.51 -18.77 18.10
C GLU A 16 -44.05 -19.25 16.70
N ASN A 17 -44.25 -18.41 15.68
CA ASN A 17 -43.90 -18.67 14.27
C ASN A 17 -42.40 -18.67 13.94
N ALA A 18 -41.50 -18.45 14.91
CA ALA A 18 -40.06 -18.40 14.62
C ALA A 18 -39.46 -19.81 14.42
N THR A 19 -38.65 -19.99 13.37
CA THR A 19 -37.99 -21.26 13.04
C THR A 19 -37.04 -21.70 14.15
N PRO A 20 -36.82 -23.01 14.38
CA PRO A 20 -35.96 -23.47 15.48
C PRO A 20 -34.53 -22.90 15.38
N GLU A 21 -33.97 -22.75 14.19
CA GLU A 21 -32.65 -22.16 13.95
C GLU A 21 -32.61 -20.66 14.32
N SER A 22 -33.69 -19.92 14.03
CA SER A 22 -33.78 -18.50 14.38
C SER A 22 -33.91 -18.30 15.89
N LYS A 23 -34.58 -19.23 16.59
CA LYS A 23 -34.65 -19.28 18.06
C LYS A 23 -33.26 -19.56 18.67
N GLU A 24 -32.48 -20.49 18.11
CA GLU A 24 -31.09 -20.74 18.56
C GLU A 24 -30.19 -19.50 18.41
N LEU A 25 -30.23 -18.84 17.24
CA LEU A 25 -29.45 -17.61 17.01
C LEU A 25 -29.87 -16.50 17.98
N ALA A 26 -31.18 -16.26 18.14
CA ALA A 26 -31.71 -15.26 19.06
C ALA A 26 -31.33 -15.56 20.52
N GLN A 27 -31.37 -16.83 20.95
CA GLN A 27 -30.97 -17.25 22.28
C GLN A 27 -29.47 -17.02 22.53
N TYR A 28 -28.60 -17.32 21.55
CA TYR A 28 -27.16 -17.06 21.65
C TYR A 28 -26.85 -15.57 21.77
N LEU A 29 -27.49 -14.72 20.96
CA LEU A 29 -27.30 -13.26 21.02
C LEU A 29 -27.84 -12.67 22.34
N ARG A 30 -29.00 -13.14 22.85
CA ARG A 30 -29.50 -12.77 24.19
C ARG A 30 -28.50 -13.13 25.31
N ALA A 31 -27.87 -14.30 25.23
CA ALA A 31 -26.91 -14.75 26.23
C ALA A 31 -25.68 -13.84 26.30
N LEU A 32 -25.10 -13.45 25.15
CA LEU A 32 -23.98 -12.50 25.08
C LEU A 32 -24.35 -11.14 25.68
N VAL A 33 -25.52 -10.58 25.31
CA VAL A 33 -25.98 -9.28 25.83
C VAL A 33 -26.19 -9.32 27.35
N LYS A 34 -26.74 -10.42 27.88
CA LYS A 34 -26.89 -10.64 29.32
C LYS A 34 -25.54 -10.76 30.04
N GLN A 35 -24.58 -11.47 29.44
CA GLN A 35 -23.23 -11.63 30.00
C GLN A 35 -22.46 -10.30 30.08
N ALA A 36 -22.66 -9.40 29.12
CA ALA A 36 -22.07 -8.06 29.13
C ALA A 36 -22.81 -7.04 30.02
N GLY A 37 -23.92 -7.42 30.65
CA GLY A 37 -24.73 -6.53 31.49
C GLY A 37 -25.38 -5.36 30.74
N LYS A 38 -25.57 -5.49 29.41
CA LYS A 38 -26.11 -4.42 28.55
C LYS A 38 -27.62 -4.52 28.38
N THR A 39 -28.28 -3.38 28.23
CA THR A 39 -29.72 -3.29 27.93
C THR A 39 -29.97 -3.04 26.45
N GLN A 40 -31.21 -3.26 25.99
CA GLN A 40 -31.64 -2.90 24.63
C GLN A 40 -31.48 -1.40 24.30
N ARG A 41 -31.36 -0.52 25.31
CA ARG A 41 -31.13 0.92 25.08
C ARG A 41 -29.69 1.16 24.63
N ASP A 42 -28.75 0.48 25.26
CA ASP A 42 -27.31 0.62 25.04
C ASP A 42 -26.86 0.06 23.68
N LEU A 43 -27.72 -0.71 23.00
CA LEU A 43 -27.46 -1.30 21.69
C LEU A 43 -27.91 -0.42 20.51
N GLN A 44 -28.70 0.64 20.73
CA GLN A 44 -29.26 1.45 19.63
C GLN A 44 -28.17 2.22 18.87
N GLU A 45 -27.38 3.00 19.60
CA GLU A 45 -26.27 3.81 19.06
C GLU A 45 -25.15 2.99 18.39
N PRO A 46 -24.61 1.89 18.96
CA PRO A 46 -23.57 1.12 18.29
C PRO A 46 -24.07 0.30 17.10
N THR A 47 -25.36 -0.05 17.02
CA THR A 47 -25.88 -0.87 15.91
C THR A 47 -26.54 -0.05 14.81
N ASN A 48 -27.07 1.15 15.11
CA ASN A 48 -27.94 2.00 14.29
C ASN A 48 -29.34 1.40 14.02
N TYR A 49 -29.89 0.59 14.93
CA TYR A 49 -31.24 0.03 14.81
C TYR A 49 -32.17 0.50 15.94
N SER A 50 -33.45 0.63 15.63
CA SER A 50 -34.46 1.06 16.60
C SER A 50 -34.72 -0.02 17.67
N LYS A 51 -35.25 0.39 18.84
CA LYS A 51 -35.54 -0.54 19.94
C LYS A 51 -36.50 -1.67 19.55
N SER A 52 -37.53 -1.38 18.74
CA SER A 52 -38.48 -2.39 18.27
C SER A 52 -37.80 -3.38 17.31
N THR A 53 -36.99 -2.89 16.37
CA THR A 53 -36.20 -3.73 15.45
C THR A 53 -35.22 -4.64 16.20
N ILE A 54 -34.50 -4.11 17.20
CA ILE A 54 -33.61 -4.89 18.07
C ILE A 54 -34.41 -5.95 18.85
N SER A 55 -35.61 -5.61 19.33
CA SER A 55 -36.48 -6.58 20.02
C SER A 55 -36.96 -7.69 19.09
N SER A 56 -37.33 -7.37 17.85
CA SER A 56 -37.72 -8.35 16.81
C SER A 56 -36.59 -9.34 16.55
N PHE A 57 -35.38 -8.84 16.24
CA PHE A 57 -34.18 -9.66 16.04
C PHE A 57 -33.83 -10.54 17.24
N LEU A 58 -33.93 -10.00 18.46
CA LEU A 58 -33.67 -10.78 19.68
C LEU A 58 -34.85 -11.69 20.07
N SER A 59 -36.02 -11.61 19.44
CA SER A 59 -37.17 -12.50 19.69
C SER A 59 -37.26 -13.71 18.75
N GLY A 60 -36.46 -13.70 17.67
CA GLY A 60 -36.52 -14.71 16.60
C GLY A 60 -37.61 -14.45 15.56
N GLU A 61 -38.48 -13.44 15.75
CA GLU A 61 -39.55 -13.06 14.81
C GLU A 61 -39.02 -12.76 13.40
N THR A 62 -37.89 -12.07 13.31
CA THR A 62 -37.21 -11.75 12.04
C THR A 62 -35.73 -12.10 12.11
N VAL A 63 -35.19 -12.76 11.09
CA VAL A 63 -33.75 -13.08 11.01
C VAL A 63 -32.93 -11.78 10.95
N PRO A 64 -31.99 -11.54 11.88
CA PRO A 64 -31.19 -10.31 11.90
C PRO A 64 -30.24 -10.21 10.70
N PRO A 65 -30.06 -9.05 10.06
CA PRO A 65 -29.09 -8.91 8.98
C PRO A 65 -27.65 -9.09 9.49
N ARG A 66 -26.78 -9.69 8.67
CA ARG A 66 -25.36 -9.97 9.01
C ARG A 66 -24.63 -8.80 9.68
N VAL A 67 -24.86 -7.56 9.22
CA VAL A 67 -24.25 -6.35 9.77
C VAL A 67 -24.66 -6.09 11.22
N PHE A 68 -25.90 -6.40 11.60
CA PHE A 68 -26.38 -6.27 12.98
C PHE A 68 -25.66 -7.26 13.91
N VAL A 69 -25.58 -8.54 13.49
CA VAL A 69 -24.90 -9.60 14.25
C VAL A 69 -23.43 -9.22 14.52
N GLN A 70 -22.73 -8.75 13.48
CA GLN A 70 -21.33 -8.34 13.59
C GLN A 70 -21.13 -7.14 14.54
N LYS A 71 -21.94 -6.07 14.39
CA LYS A 71 -21.86 -4.89 15.27
C LYS A 71 -22.18 -5.24 16.73
N LEU A 72 -23.19 -6.07 16.96
CA LEU A 72 -23.60 -6.49 18.30
C LEU A 72 -22.50 -7.33 18.97
N VAL A 73 -21.96 -8.36 18.31
CA VAL A 73 -20.90 -9.21 18.90
C VAL A 73 -19.66 -8.37 19.23
N LYS A 74 -19.26 -7.44 18.35
CA LYS A 74 -18.11 -6.55 18.56
C LYS A 74 -18.29 -5.56 19.73
N TYR A 75 -19.51 -5.06 19.95
CA TYR A 75 -19.80 -4.14 21.04
C TYR A 75 -19.97 -4.84 22.40
N VAL A 76 -20.45 -6.08 22.39
CA VAL A 76 -20.84 -6.85 23.58
C VAL A 76 -19.71 -7.74 24.11
N THR A 77 -18.79 -8.18 23.24
CA THR A 77 -17.73 -9.15 23.59
C THR A 77 -16.39 -8.48 23.87
N ASN A 78 -15.59 -9.03 24.79
CA ASN A 78 -14.21 -8.58 25.03
C ASN A 78 -13.31 -8.88 23.81
N PRO A 79 -12.38 -7.99 23.39
CA PRO A 79 -11.53 -8.21 22.21
C PRO A 79 -10.73 -9.52 22.20
N ARG A 80 -10.45 -10.15 23.35
CA ARG A 80 -9.82 -11.50 23.39
C ARG A 80 -10.75 -12.66 23.01
N GLN A 81 -12.06 -12.45 23.02
CA GLN A 81 -13.10 -13.46 22.75
C GLN A 81 -13.92 -13.14 21.49
N GLU A 82 -13.77 -11.94 20.92
CA GLU A 82 -14.51 -11.47 19.74
C GLU A 82 -14.49 -12.49 18.59
N LEU A 83 -13.32 -13.04 18.24
CA LEU A 83 -13.17 -13.99 17.14
C LEU A 83 -14.01 -15.27 17.34
N THR A 84 -13.97 -15.87 18.54
CA THR A 84 -14.68 -17.12 18.85
C THR A 84 -16.19 -16.91 18.88
N CYS A 85 -16.66 -15.81 19.49
CA CYS A 85 -18.07 -15.45 19.53
C CYS A 85 -18.60 -15.07 18.14
N MET A 86 -17.79 -14.37 17.33
CA MET A 86 -18.14 -14.01 15.94
C MET A 86 -18.29 -15.25 15.07
N ASN A 87 -17.34 -16.18 15.13
CA ASN A 87 -17.40 -17.42 14.35
C ASN A 87 -18.63 -18.25 14.71
N LYS A 88 -18.95 -18.39 16.00
CA LYS A 88 -20.13 -19.13 16.45
C LYS A 88 -21.45 -18.44 16.05
N ALA A 89 -21.53 -17.11 16.17
CA ALA A 89 -22.69 -16.34 15.72
C ALA A 89 -22.90 -16.43 14.20
N MET A 90 -21.82 -16.36 13.42
CA MET A 90 -21.86 -16.49 11.96
C MET A 90 -22.25 -17.91 11.50
N GLN A 91 -21.80 -18.96 12.19
CA GLN A 91 -22.24 -20.34 11.90
C GLN A 91 -23.74 -20.54 12.10
N LEU A 92 -24.29 -20.01 13.21
CA LEU A 92 -25.74 -20.05 13.47
C LEU A 92 -26.50 -19.21 12.44
N TYR A 93 -25.98 -18.05 12.04
CA TYR A 93 -26.56 -17.23 10.98
C TYR A 93 -26.64 -17.97 9.63
N VAL A 94 -25.57 -18.65 9.20
CA VAL A 94 -25.59 -19.44 7.95
C VAL A 94 -26.65 -20.55 8.02
N ARG A 95 -26.78 -21.25 9.16
CA ARG A 95 -27.84 -22.26 9.37
C ARG A 95 -29.25 -21.67 9.20
N THR A 96 -29.50 -20.46 9.71
CA THR A 96 -30.79 -19.76 9.51
C THR A 96 -31.07 -19.36 8.06
N GLN A 97 -30.04 -19.24 7.21
CA GLN A 97 -30.22 -18.95 5.78
C GLN A 97 -30.44 -20.23 4.94
N THR A 98 -29.88 -21.37 5.36
CA THR A 98 -30.06 -22.66 4.67
C THR A 98 -31.36 -23.38 5.03
N ALA A 99 -31.99 -23.03 6.15
CA ALA A 99 -33.29 -23.57 6.56
C ALA A 99 -34.42 -22.97 5.71
N ARG A 100 -34.89 -23.74 4.71
CA ARG A 100 -36.01 -23.39 3.83
C ARG A 100 -37.30 -23.12 4.64
N PRO A 101 -38.09 -22.08 4.33
CA PRO A 101 -39.40 -21.91 4.98
C PRO A 101 -40.34 -23.07 4.63
N ALA A 102 -41.04 -23.61 5.62
CA ALA A 102 -42.15 -24.54 5.39
C ALA A 102 -43.34 -23.81 4.74
N PRO A 103 -44.15 -24.49 3.89
CA PRO A 103 -45.27 -23.85 3.20
C PRO A 103 -46.35 -23.40 4.19
N ALA A 104 -46.88 -22.19 4.00
CA ALA A 104 -47.98 -21.67 4.78
C ALA A 104 -49.32 -22.38 4.44
N PRO A 105 -50.26 -22.53 5.39
CA PRO A 105 -51.54 -23.19 5.12
C PRO A 105 -52.42 -22.40 4.15
N HIS A 106 -53.25 -23.13 3.40
CA HIS A 106 -54.15 -22.59 2.38
C HIS A 106 -55.13 -21.54 2.92
N LEU A 107 -55.26 -20.43 2.17
CA LEU A 107 -56.41 -19.51 2.20
C LEU A 107 -56.84 -19.20 0.75
N PRO A 108 -58.10 -18.80 0.51
CA PRO A 108 -58.84 -19.22 -0.68
C PRO A 108 -58.60 -18.39 -1.95
N ALA A 109 -59.01 -18.97 -3.09
CA ALA A 109 -58.83 -18.45 -4.43
C ALA A 109 -59.35 -17.00 -4.63
N PRO A 110 -58.65 -16.16 -5.41
CA PRO A 110 -59.18 -14.89 -5.87
C PRO A 110 -60.36 -15.08 -6.82
N ARG A 111 -61.40 -14.24 -6.70
CA ARG A 111 -62.43 -14.07 -7.74
C ARG A 111 -61.80 -13.56 -9.04
N PRO A 112 -62.36 -13.92 -10.21
CA PRO A 112 -61.86 -13.44 -11.49
C PRO A 112 -62.10 -11.94 -11.63
N ALA A 113 -61.08 -11.21 -12.07
CA ALA A 113 -61.18 -9.82 -12.49
C ALA A 113 -60.34 -9.63 -13.76
N ALA A 114 -61.00 -9.13 -14.81
CA ALA A 114 -60.46 -8.63 -16.07
C ALA A 114 -59.51 -9.56 -16.86
N GLU A 115 -60.06 -10.14 -17.92
CA GLU A 115 -59.31 -10.46 -19.13
C GLU A 115 -58.69 -9.16 -19.68
N ASP A 116 -57.37 -9.12 -19.91
CA ASP A 116 -56.71 -8.38 -21.01
C ASP A 116 -55.16 -8.53 -20.94
N SER A 117 -54.67 -9.76 -21.10
CA SER A 117 -53.28 -10.02 -21.51
C SER A 117 -53.17 -11.38 -22.18
N SER A 118 -52.88 -11.40 -23.48
CA SER A 118 -53.04 -12.58 -24.34
C SER A 118 -52.18 -13.79 -23.94
N PRO A 119 -52.70 -15.04 -24.02
CA PRO A 119 -51.91 -16.25 -23.76
C PRO A 119 -50.70 -16.40 -24.70
N ALA A 120 -50.74 -15.75 -25.86
CA ALA A 120 -49.63 -15.72 -26.82
C ALA A 120 -48.35 -15.08 -26.27
N SER A 121 -48.43 -14.04 -25.42
CA SER A 121 -47.22 -13.41 -24.87
C SER A 121 -46.57 -14.24 -23.76
N LEU A 122 -47.35 -15.01 -23.01
CA LEU A 122 -46.82 -15.97 -22.04
C LEU A 122 -46.19 -17.17 -22.75
N ALA A 123 -46.83 -17.67 -23.81
CA ALA A 123 -46.26 -18.72 -24.66
C ALA A 123 -44.94 -18.28 -25.35
N SER A 124 -44.85 -17.04 -25.86
CA SER A 124 -43.62 -16.54 -26.45
C SER A 124 -42.49 -16.36 -25.43
N VAL A 125 -42.81 -15.88 -24.21
CA VAL A 125 -41.81 -15.74 -23.14
C VAL A 125 -41.31 -17.12 -22.68
N ALA A 126 -42.20 -18.09 -22.51
CA ALA A 126 -41.84 -19.48 -22.19
C ALA A 126 -40.95 -20.10 -23.29
N ALA A 127 -41.31 -19.92 -24.56
CA ALA A 127 -40.50 -20.40 -25.69
C ALA A 127 -39.10 -19.76 -25.71
N THR A 128 -38.97 -18.45 -25.45
CA THR A 128 -37.65 -17.79 -25.37
C THR A 128 -36.83 -18.24 -24.17
N ALA A 129 -37.46 -18.52 -23.02
CA ALA A 129 -36.77 -19.05 -21.85
C ALA A 129 -36.27 -20.49 -22.09
N GLN A 130 -37.05 -21.30 -22.81
CA GLN A 130 -36.69 -22.68 -23.16
C GLN A 130 -35.58 -22.74 -24.22
N ASP A 131 -35.58 -21.85 -25.22
CA ASP A 131 -34.47 -21.68 -26.18
C ASP A 131 -33.18 -21.21 -25.50
N GLN A 132 -33.27 -20.32 -24.52
CA GLN A 132 -32.12 -19.91 -23.69
C GLN A 132 -31.59 -21.07 -22.83
N ALA A 133 -32.48 -21.85 -22.21
CA ALA A 133 -32.09 -23.02 -21.42
C ALA A 133 -31.43 -24.12 -22.29
N ALA A 134 -31.94 -24.35 -23.50
CA ALA A 134 -31.34 -25.30 -24.45
C ALA A 134 -29.91 -24.88 -24.84
N LYS A 135 -29.70 -23.60 -25.17
CA LYS A 135 -28.37 -23.05 -25.50
C LYS A 135 -27.40 -23.11 -24.33
N ALA A 136 -27.86 -22.83 -23.11
CA ALA A 136 -27.03 -22.96 -21.91
C ALA A 136 -26.67 -24.43 -21.62
N HIS A 137 -27.57 -25.39 -21.89
CA HIS A 137 -27.26 -26.81 -21.80
C HIS A 137 -26.27 -27.29 -22.86
N GLU A 138 -26.37 -26.80 -24.10
CA GLU A 138 -25.40 -27.09 -25.16
C GLU A 138 -24.00 -26.54 -24.80
N GLN A 139 -23.93 -25.31 -24.29
CA GLN A 139 -22.68 -24.71 -23.81
C GLN A 139 -22.07 -25.48 -22.62
N LEU A 140 -22.89 -25.96 -21.69
CA LEU A 140 -22.43 -26.77 -20.56
C LEU A 140 -21.91 -28.14 -21.00
N ALA A 141 -22.58 -28.79 -21.97
CA ALA A 141 -22.11 -30.04 -22.55
C ALA A 141 -20.75 -29.86 -23.26
N GLN A 142 -20.60 -28.81 -24.06
CA GLN A 142 -19.32 -28.44 -24.69
C GLN A 142 -18.24 -28.13 -23.63
N ALA A 143 -18.59 -27.41 -22.56
CA ALA A 143 -17.65 -27.13 -21.47
C ALA A 143 -17.15 -28.41 -20.78
N HIS A 144 -18.02 -29.41 -20.59
CA HIS A 144 -17.65 -30.71 -20.02
C HIS A 144 -16.75 -31.52 -20.98
N GLU A 145 -17.04 -31.55 -22.28
CA GLU A 145 -16.21 -32.21 -23.30
C GLU A 145 -14.79 -31.61 -23.32
N ARG A 146 -14.66 -30.27 -23.38
CA ARG A 146 -13.36 -29.59 -23.31
C ARG A 146 -12.62 -29.81 -21.98
N ASN A 147 -13.34 -29.97 -20.87
CA ASN A 147 -12.75 -30.29 -19.56
C ASN A 147 -12.22 -31.73 -19.53
N GLN A 148 -12.85 -32.67 -20.23
CA GLN A 148 -12.32 -34.04 -20.43
C GLN A 148 -11.05 -34.00 -21.31
N GLU A 149 -11.08 -33.32 -22.45
CA GLU A 149 -9.90 -33.16 -23.33
C GLU A 149 -8.68 -32.60 -22.58
N LEU A 150 -8.86 -31.53 -21.80
CA LEU A 150 -7.78 -30.92 -21.01
C LEU A 150 -7.34 -31.78 -19.81
N MET A 151 -8.24 -32.59 -19.23
CA MET A 151 -7.88 -33.54 -18.18
C MET A 151 -7.03 -34.69 -18.73
N GLU A 152 -7.35 -35.18 -19.93
CA GLU A 152 -6.49 -36.13 -20.65
C GLU A 152 -5.14 -35.52 -21.01
N GLU A 153 -5.13 -34.30 -21.55
CA GLU A 153 -3.89 -33.59 -21.90
C GLU A 153 -2.99 -33.41 -20.66
N ARG A 154 -3.57 -32.99 -19.53
CA ARG A 154 -2.85 -32.90 -18.24
C ARG A 154 -2.30 -34.25 -17.81
N GLY A 155 -3.06 -35.33 -17.94
CA GLY A 155 -2.62 -36.69 -17.63
C GLY A 155 -1.41 -37.12 -18.47
N ARG A 156 -1.47 -36.91 -19.79
CA ARG A 156 -0.38 -37.20 -20.74
C ARG A 156 0.85 -36.31 -20.47
N THR A 157 0.66 -35.02 -20.21
CA THR A 157 1.76 -34.10 -19.86
C THR A 157 2.41 -34.46 -18.53
N GLN A 158 1.63 -34.91 -17.53
CA GLN A 158 2.17 -35.40 -16.26
C GLN A 158 3.00 -36.68 -16.45
N GLN A 159 2.56 -37.60 -17.30
CA GLN A 159 3.34 -38.79 -17.66
C GLN A 159 4.66 -38.42 -18.36
N LEU A 160 4.66 -37.42 -19.24
CA LEU A 160 5.84 -36.89 -19.93
C LEU A 160 6.80 -36.17 -18.97
N VAL A 161 6.30 -35.41 -17.99
CA VAL A 161 7.13 -34.82 -16.92
C VAL A 161 7.79 -35.91 -16.07
N LEU A 162 7.09 -37.00 -15.78
CA LEU A 162 7.64 -38.14 -15.03
C LEU A 162 8.73 -38.87 -15.83
N SER A 163 8.50 -39.18 -17.11
CA SER A 163 9.50 -39.85 -17.96
C SER A 163 10.75 -38.99 -18.17
N LEU A 164 10.59 -37.70 -18.49
CA LEU A 164 11.72 -36.76 -18.61
C LEU A 164 12.46 -36.59 -17.28
N SER A 165 11.78 -36.57 -16.13
CA SER A 165 12.46 -36.46 -14.84
C SER A 165 13.33 -37.67 -14.51
N ARG A 166 12.86 -38.89 -14.82
CA ARG A 166 13.63 -40.12 -14.69
C ARG A 166 14.82 -40.13 -15.65
N PHE A 167 14.61 -39.71 -16.89
CA PHE A 167 15.66 -39.59 -17.90
C PHE A 167 16.76 -38.59 -17.50
N THR A 168 16.40 -37.42 -16.95
CA THR A 168 17.41 -36.47 -16.45
C THR A 168 18.23 -37.02 -15.29
N ALA A 169 17.64 -37.86 -14.42
CA ALA A 169 18.38 -38.49 -13.32
C ALA A 169 19.36 -39.57 -13.83
N GLU A 170 18.95 -40.34 -14.84
CA GLU A 170 19.80 -41.34 -15.49
C GLU A 170 20.98 -40.71 -16.23
N LEU A 171 20.75 -39.62 -16.99
CA LEU A 171 21.83 -38.85 -17.61
C LEU A 171 22.78 -38.22 -16.59
N GLN A 172 22.26 -37.67 -15.48
CA GLN A 172 23.10 -37.15 -14.39
C GLN A 172 24.01 -38.25 -13.82
N GLN A 173 23.46 -39.45 -13.57
CA GLN A 173 24.24 -40.58 -13.10
C GLN A 173 25.31 -40.99 -14.13
N GLN A 174 24.99 -41.05 -15.42
CA GLN A 174 25.95 -41.39 -16.47
C GLN A 174 27.09 -40.35 -16.60
N VAL A 175 26.77 -39.05 -16.53
CA VAL A 175 27.76 -37.97 -16.52
C VAL A 175 28.71 -38.12 -15.34
N THR A 176 28.18 -38.19 -14.10
CA THR A 176 29.03 -38.37 -12.90
C THR A 176 29.88 -39.64 -12.95
N THR A 177 29.35 -40.75 -13.48
CA THR A 177 30.10 -42.01 -13.62
C THR A 177 31.24 -41.89 -14.63
N LEU A 178 31.10 -41.07 -15.67
CA LEU A 178 32.15 -40.82 -16.66
C LEU A 178 33.15 -39.75 -16.22
N GLU A 179 32.72 -38.76 -15.43
CA GLU A 179 33.63 -37.82 -14.74
C GLU A 179 34.53 -38.57 -13.75
N ASP A 180 33.98 -39.51 -12.97
CA ASP A 180 34.75 -40.37 -12.06
C ASP A 180 35.69 -41.36 -12.79
N GLN A 181 35.48 -41.60 -14.09
CA GLN A 181 36.28 -42.49 -14.95
C GLN A 181 37.15 -41.72 -15.96
N TYR A 182 37.32 -40.41 -15.75
CA TYR A 182 38.05 -39.54 -16.66
C TYR A 182 39.56 -39.61 -16.44
N ASP A 183 40.25 -40.41 -17.25
CA ASP A 183 41.70 -40.33 -17.45
C ASP A 183 42.00 -39.35 -18.61
N GLU A 184 42.91 -38.39 -18.40
CA GLU A 184 43.22 -37.29 -19.34
C GLU A 184 43.73 -37.73 -20.72
N GLU A 185 44.13 -38.99 -20.91
CA GLU A 185 44.68 -39.52 -22.16
C GLU A 185 43.62 -40.06 -23.16
N ASN A 186 42.33 -40.08 -22.79
CA ASN A 186 41.31 -40.81 -23.56
C ASN A 186 40.28 -39.90 -24.26
N GLU A 187 40.61 -39.40 -25.45
CA GLU A 187 39.77 -38.49 -26.28
C GLU A 187 38.32 -38.99 -26.47
N GLU A 188 38.11 -40.32 -26.56
CA GLU A 188 36.76 -40.89 -26.72
C GLU A 188 35.85 -40.62 -25.50
N ASN A 189 36.43 -40.54 -24.30
CA ASN A 189 35.67 -40.21 -23.09
C ASN A 189 35.31 -38.71 -23.03
N GLU A 190 36.15 -37.82 -23.55
CA GLU A 190 35.84 -36.38 -23.66
C GLU A 190 34.65 -36.15 -24.61
N GLU A 191 34.66 -36.76 -25.81
CA GLU A 191 33.55 -36.67 -26.76
C GLU A 191 32.24 -37.22 -26.17
N ARG A 192 32.30 -38.36 -25.47
CA ARG A 192 31.13 -38.96 -24.79
C ARG A 192 30.59 -38.08 -23.67
N LEU A 193 31.46 -37.53 -22.82
CA LEU A 193 31.09 -36.63 -21.71
C LEU A 193 30.42 -35.36 -22.24
N ARG A 194 31.00 -34.76 -23.30
CA ARG A 194 30.41 -33.60 -23.98
C ARG A 194 29.03 -33.92 -24.54
N LYS A 195 28.89 -35.04 -25.26
CA LYS A 195 27.61 -35.46 -25.85
C LYS A 195 26.53 -35.70 -24.80
N LEU A 196 26.86 -36.33 -23.67
CA LEU A 196 25.93 -36.55 -22.56
C LEU A 196 25.55 -35.24 -21.86
N THR A 197 26.49 -34.30 -21.72
CA THR A 197 26.23 -32.96 -21.18
C THR A 197 25.26 -32.18 -22.07
N GLU A 198 25.50 -32.16 -23.39
CA GLU A 198 24.60 -31.52 -24.37
C GLU A 198 23.19 -32.17 -24.36
N GLN A 199 23.10 -33.51 -24.23
CA GLN A 199 21.83 -34.23 -24.10
C GLN A 199 21.11 -33.92 -22.77
N LEU A 200 21.84 -33.78 -21.68
CA LEU A 200 21.31 -33.43 -20.36
C LEU A 200 20.74 -32.01 -20.35
N GLU A 201 21.43 -31.04 -20.96
CA GLU A 201 20.91 -29.68 -21.13
C GLU A 201 19.66 -29.63 -22.02
N ALA A 202 19.59 -30.45 -23.07
CA ALA A 202 18.39 -30.60 -23.89
C ALA A 202 17.22 -31.18 -23.06
N ALA A 203 17.44 -32.28 -22.35
CA ALA A 203 16.43 -32.93 -21.51
C ALA A 203 15.92 -32.01 -20.38
N GLN A 204 16.81 -31.22 -19.76
CA GLN A 204 16.41 -30.22 -18.76
C GLN A 204 15.58 -29.09 -19.35
N ARG A 205 15.87 -28.63 -20.57
CA ARG A 205 15.06 -27.62 -21.28
C ARG A 205 13.66 -28.15 -21.57
N GLU A 206 13.54 -29.37 -22.09
CA GLU A 206 12.22 -29.99 -22.33
C GLU A 206 11.46 -30.28 -21.04
N LEU A 207 12.12 -30.70 -19.96
CA LEU A 207 11.47 -30.88 -18.66
C LEU A 207 10.91 -29.56 -18.10
N ARG A 208 11.59 -28.43 -18.33
CA ARG A 208 11.07 -27.09 -17.97
C ARG A 208 9.86 -26.72 -18.84
N ARG A 209 9.95 -26.88 -20.17
CA ARG A 209 8.82 -26.67 -21.11
C ARG A 209 7.59 -27.49 -20.73
N ALA A 210 7.76 -28.77 -20.43
CA ALA A 210 6.69 -29.68 -20.03
C ALA A 210 6.02 -29.29 -18.69
N ARG A 211 6.78 -28.77 -17.72
CA ARG A 211 6.22 -28.25 -16.46
C ARG A 211 5.39 -26.99 -16.69
N THR A 212 5.86 -26.04 -17.50
CA THR A 212 5.09 -24.84 -17.87
C THR A 212 3.79 -25.21 -18.58
N SER A 213 3.85 -26.12 -19.56
CA SER A 213 2.68 -26.69 -20.26
C SER A 213 1.64 -27.30 -19.29
N ARG A 214 2.09 -28.06 -18.28
CA ARG A 214 1.22 -28.59 -17.23
C ARG A 214 0.58 -27.47 -16.40
N ASP A 215 1.34 -26.47 -15.99
CA ASP A 215 0.83 -25.39 -15.13
C ASP A 215 -0.15 -24.48 -15.91
N GLU A 216 0.06 -24.33 -17.22
CA GLU A 216 -0.90 -23.70 -18.15
C GLU A 216 -2.20 -24.50 -18.29
N THR A 217 -2.15 -25.81 -18.56
CA THR A 217 -3.36 -26.67 -18.62
C THR A 217 -4.13 -26.63 -17.29
N GLU A 218 -3.45 -26.67 -16.14
CA GLU A 218 -4.09 -26.52 -14.82
C GLU A 218 -4.78 -25.15 -14.66
N SER A 219 -4.17 -24.07 -15.15
CA SER A 219 -4.76 -22.72 -15.13
C SER A 219 -5.98 -22.58 -16.05
N LEU A 220 -6.01 -23.31 -17.17
CA LEU A 220 -7.15 -23.33 -18.11
C LEU A 220 -8.28 -24.18 -17.54
N LEU A 221 -7.98 -25.37 -17.01
CA LEU A 221 -8.93 -26.22 -16.27
C LEU A 221 -9.58 -25.48 -15.10
N ALA A 222 -8.81 -24.71 -14.32
CA ALA A 222 -9.37 -23.91 -13.22
C ALA A 222 -10.31 -22.79 -13.71
N ARG A 223 -10.01 -22.17 -14.87
CA ARG A 223 -10.87 -21.14 -15.48
C ARG A 223 -12.14 -21.74 -16.09
N LEU A 224 -12.03 -22.85 -16.82
CA LEU A 224 -13.17 -23.56 -17.40
C LEU A 224 -14.10 -24.12 -16.32
N ARG A 225 -13.56 -24.67 -15.22
CA ARG A 225 -14.38 -25.09 -14.07
C ARG A 225 -15.18 -23.93 -13.50
N ARG A 226 -14.55 -22.78 -13.22
CA ARG A 226 -15.29 -21.59 -12.78
C ARG A 226 -16.38 -21.19 -13.78
N ARG A 227 -16.12 -21.23 -15.09
CA ARG A 227 -17.14 -20.88 -16.09
C ARG A 227 -18.27 -21.91 -16.16
N SER A 228 -17.97 -23.20 -15.94
CA SER A 228 -18.97 -24.26 -15.76
C SER A 228 -19.82 -23.99 -14.52
N ASP A 229 -19.20 -23.67 -13.37
CA ASP A 229 -19.90 -23.34 -12.13
C ASP A 229 -20.83 -22.11 -12.32
N GLU A 230 -20.38 -21.09 -13.05
CA GLU A 230 -21.17 -19.91 -13.42
C GLU A 230 -22.37 -20.27 -14.32
N LEU A 231 -22.17 -21.09 -15.35
CA LEU A 231 -23.24 -21.56 -16.24
C LEU A 231 -24.22 -22.49 -15.51
N GLU A 232 -23.75 -23.32 -14.58
CA GLU A 232 -24.58 -24.13 -13.69
C GLU A 232 -25.39 -23.25 -12.74
N GLU A 233 -24.85 -22.13 -12.24
CA GLU A 233 -25.61 -21.19 -11.42
C GLU A 233 -26.65 -20.41 -12.25
N GLU A 234 -26.31 -19.98 -13.48
CA GLU A 234 -27.26 -19.40 -14.45
C GLU A 234 -28.40 -20.39 -14.79
N LEU A 235 -28.07 -21.66 -15.03
CA LEU A 235 -29.03 -22.75 -15.24
C LEU A 235 -29.84 -23.09 -13.99
N ALA A 236 -29.25 -23.03 -12.79
CA ALA A 236 -29.99 -23.23 -11.54
C ALA A 236 -30.96 -22.06 -11.28
N GLN A 237 -30.62 -20.84 -11.67
CA GLN A 237 -31.50 -19.68 -11.62
C GLN A 237 -32.65 -19.81 -12.64
N SER A 238 -32.40 -20.27 -13.87
CA SER A 238 -33.46 -20.49 -14.88
C SER A 238 -34.33 -21.72 -14.57
N ARG A 239 -33.75 -22.83 -14.08
CA ARG A 239 -34.51 -24.00 -13.57
C ARG A 239 -35.42 -23.61 -12.39
N ARG A 240 -34.98 -22.72 -11.49
CA ARG A 240 -35.86 -22.16 -10.42
C ARG A 240 -37.06 -21.37 -10.94
N THR A 241 -37.00 -20.85 -12.17
CA THR A 241 -38.12 -20.14 -12.81
C THR A 241 -39.01 -21.04 -13.68
N VAL A 242 -38.62 -22.29 -13.97
CA VAL A 242 -39.28 -23.14 -15.00
C VAL A 242 -39.63 -24.57 -14.53
N ALA A 243 -39.11 -25.03 -13.39
CA ALA A 243 -39.11 -26.43 -12.94
C ALA A 243 -40.31 -27.36 -13.30
N SER A 244 -40.10 -28.21 -14.30
CA SER A 244 -40.50 -29.64 -14.30
C SER A 244 -39.62 -30.41 -15.31
N ASP A 245 -38.92 -31.45 -14.82
CA ASP A 245 -38.42 -32.67 -15.52
C ASP A 245 -37.49 -32.53 -16.76
N GLU A 246 -36.53 -33.41 -17.10
CA GLU A 246 -35.84 -34.55 -16.44
C GLU A 246 -34.45 -34.71 -17.14
N GLU A 247 -33.47 -35.45 -16.57
CA GLU A 247 -32.06 -35.40 -17.04
C GLU A 247 -31.38 -36.80 -17.14
N PRO A 248 -30.90 -37.28 -18.32
CA PRO A 248 -30.24 -38.59 -18.50
C PRO A 248 -28.69 -38.56 -18.61
N ARG A 249 -28.04 -39.72 -18.40
CA ARG A 249 -26.57 -39.93 -18.35
C ARG A 249 -26.00 -40.73 -19.55
N LEU A 250 -24.70 -40.60 -19.81
CA LEU A 250 -23.91 -41.37 -20.82
C LEU A 250 -22.54 -41.88 -20.24
N PRO A 251 -21.80 -42.79 -20.94
CA PRO A 251 -20.82 -43.74 -20.35
C PRO A 251 -19.33 -43.40 -20.58
N PRO A 252 -18.35 -44.25 -20.13
CA PRO A 252 -16.91 -43.94 -20.16
C PRO A 252 -16.16 -44.35 -21.45
N LEU A 253 -14.92 -43.83 -21.57
CA LEU A 253 -14.03 -43.84 -22.74
C LEU A 253 -13.18 -45.16 -22.88
N PRO A 254 -12.75 -45.58 -24.10
CA PRO A 254 -12.05 -46.85 -24.34
C PRO A 254 -10.53 -46.88 -24.02
N ALA A 255 -9.97 -48.10 -24.01
CA ALA A 255 -8.65 -48.42 -23.45
C ALA A 255 -7.49 -48.57 -24.47
N GLU A 256 -7.52 -47.87 -25.61
CA GLU A 256 -6.61 -48.13 -26.74
C GLU A 256 -5.34 -47.24 -26.80
N LEU A 257 -4.98 -46.57 -25.71
CA LEU A 257 -3.86 -45.61 -25.65
C LEU A 257 -2.56 -46.13 -24.99
N GLN A 258 -2.42 -47.45 -24.81
CA GLN A 258 -1.41 -48.01 -23.88
C GLN A 258 -0.20 -48.71 -24.53
N GLU A 259 -0.12 -48.83 -25.87
CA GLU A 259 0.79 -49.81 -26.51
C GLU A 259 1.81 -49.25 -27.53
N ALA A 260 2.19 -47.96 -27.41
CA ALA A 260 3.09 -47.28 -28.37
C ALA A 260 4.39 -46.70 -27.75
N PHE A 261 4.98 -47.35 -26.72
CA PHE A 261 6.09 -46.73 -25.96
C PHE A 261 7.27 -47.63 -25.54
N PHE A 262 7.71 -48.58 -26.39
CA PHE A 262 9.00 -49.28 -26.18
C PHE A 262 9.73 -49.71 -27.47
N ARG A 263 10.66 -48.86 -27.95
CA ARG A 263 12.06 -49.23 -28.32
C ARG A 263 12.87 -48.00 -28.74
N ALA A 264 14.19 -48.11 -28.57
CA ALA A 264 15.13 -47.00 -28.46
C ALA A 264 15.35 -46.18 -29.74
N ASP A 265 15.28 -44.85 -29.58
CA ASP A 265 16.24 -43.87 -30.12
C ASP A 265 16.03 -42.56 -29.34
N PHE A 266 17.07 -42.06 -28.66
CA PHE A 266 16.95 -40.95 -27.71
C PHE A 266 16.60 -39.62 -28.38
N GLU A 267 17.09 -39.38 -29.60
CA GLU A 267 16.70 -38.18 -30.34
C GLU A 267 15.25 -38.27 -30.83
N ASN A 268 14.78 -39.46 -31.20
CA ASN A 268 13.38 -39.66 -31.58
C ASN A 268 12.45 -39.49 -30.35
N ALA A 269 12.89 -39.87 -29.16
CA ALA A 269 12.15 -39.62 -27.92
C ALA A 269 12.04 -38.12 -27.59
N LEU A 270 13.12 -37.35 -27.75
CA LEU A 270 13.10 -35.89 -27.58
C LEU A 270 12.26 -35.20 -28.68
N ARG A 271 12.41 -35.60 -29.95
CA ARG A 271 11.59 -35.06 -31.06
C ARG A 271 10.11 -35.42 -30.91
N ALA A 272 9.77 -36.61 -30.40
CA ALA A 272 8.39 -36.98 -30.08
C ALA A 272 7.82 -36.18 -28.91
N ALA A 273 8.63 -35.89 -27.88
CA ALA A 273 8.24 -35.03 -26.77
C ALA A 273 8.00 -33.58 -27.24
N GLU A 274 8.88 -33.02 -28.08
CA GLU A 274 8.71 -31.69 -28.66
C GLU A 274 7.47 -31.60 -29.55
N GLY A 275 7.24 -32.59 -30.43
CA GLY A 275 6.02 -32.71 -31.23
C GLY A 275 4.76 -32.75 -30.36
N PHE A 276 4.75 -33.58 -29.31
CA PHE A 276 3.63 -33.67 -28.37
C PHE A 276 3.35 -32.35 -27.62
N LEU A 277 4.41 -31.63 -27.19
CA LEU A 277 4.27 -30.35 -26.51
C LEU A 277 3.74 -29.25 -27.45
N ASN A 278 4.11 -29.27 -28.72
CA ASN A 278 3.60 -28.35 -29.75
C ASN A 278 2.13 -28.63 -30.09
N ASP A 279 1.76 -29.89 -30.28
CA ASP A 279 0.35 -30.31 -30.49
C ASP A 279 -0.53 -29.91 -29.30
N GLY A 280 -0.03 -30.09 -28.07
CA GLY A 280 -0.71 -29.63 -26.85
C GLY A 280 -0.87 -28.11 -26.82
N GLN A 281 0.17 -27.36 -27.16
CA GLN A 281 0.09 -25.88 -27.25
C GLN A 281 -0.99 -25.44 -28.23
N GLN A 282 -1.04 -26.04 -29.43
CA GLN A 282 -2.04 -25.71 -30.43
C GLN A 282 -3.47 -25.99 -29.94
N ARG A 283 -3.69 -27.07 -29.18
CA ARG A 283 -5.00 -27.38 -28.55
C ARG A 283 -5.36 -26.37 -27.47
N ARG A 284 -4.41 -26.02 -26.58
CA ARG A 284 -4.60 -24.98 -25.55
C ARG A 284 -4.94 -23.62 -26.16
N ASP A 285 -4.23 -23.24 -27.21
CA ASP A 285 -4.46 -21.97 -27.91
C ASP A 285 -5.85 -21.95 -28.57
N ALA A 286 -6.27 -23.06 -29.19
CA ALA A 286 -7.60 -23.20 -29.78
C ALA A 286 -8.72 -23.08 -28.73
N VAL A 287 -8.64 -23.81 -27.61
CA VAL A 287 -9.63 -23.72 -26.51
C VAL A 287 -9.64 -22.32 -25.87
N SER A 288 -8.46 -21.69 -25.75
CA SER A 288 -8.32 -20.34 -25.19
C SER A 288 -8.92 -19.26 -26.08
N ASP A 289 -8.78 -19.36 -27.40
CA ASP A 289 -9.37 -18.44 -28.36
C ASP A 289 -10.89 -18.69 -28.54
N GLU A 290 -11.34 -19.96 -28.61
CA GLU A 290 -12.76 -20.35 -28.74
C GLU A 290 -13.61 -19.84 -27.56
N TRP A 291 -13.13 -20.02 -26.32
CA TRP A 291 -13.87 -19.63 -25.12
C TRP A 291 -13.57 -18.20 -24.64
N SER A 292 -12.78 -17.43 -25.41
CA SER A 292 -12.27 -16.10 -25.01
C SER A 292 -11.58 -16.08 -23.63
N LEU A 293 -11.01 -17.21 -23.21
CA LEU A 293 -10.32 -17.38 -21.92
C LEU A 293 -8.95 -16.70 -21.87
N THR A 294 -8.54 -16.09 -22.99
CA THR A 294 -7.47 -15.11 -23.04
C THR A 294 -7.77 -13.93 -22.09
N GLY A 295 -7.23 -14.04 -20.87
CA GLY A 295 -6.90 -12.85 -20.09
C GLY A 295 -6.13 -11.89 -21.01
N PRO A 296 -6.46 -10.58 -20.98
CA PRO A 296 -6.31 -9.71 -22.14
C PRO A 296 -4.91 -9.83 -22.77
N ARG A 297 -4.87 -10.22 -24.06
CA ARG A 297 -3.68 -10.12 -24.91
C ARG A 297 -2.95 -8.82 -24.57
N ARG A 298 -1.60 -8.85 -24.51
CA ARG A 298 -0.72 -7.68 -24.36
C ARG A 298 -1.03 -6.68 -25.49
N SER A 299 -2.05 -5.86 -25.27
CA SER A 299 -2.70 -5.09 -26.34
C SER A 299 -1.96 -3.78 -26.53
N ALA A 300 -2.18 -3.14 -27.68
CA ALA A 300 -1.66 -1.80 -27.95
C ALA A 300 -2.01 -0.79 -26.83
N VAL A 301 -3.07 -1.04 -26.05
CA VAL A 301 -3.45 -0.26 -24.86
C VAL A 301 -2.38 -0.32 -23.76
N GLN A 302 -1.78 -1.49 -23.46
CA GLN A 302 -0.68 -1.58 -22.48
C GLN A 302 0.57 -0.86 -22.98
N THR A 303 0.88 -0.96 -24.28
CA THR A 303 2.01 -0.24 -24.88
C THR A 303 1.79 1.28 -24.82
N LEU A 304 0.56 1.74 -25.10
CA LEU A 304 0.18 3.15 -24.98
C LEU A 304 0.18 3.64 -23.53
N ASP A 305 -0.25 2.85 -22.54
CA ASP A 305 -0.25 3.27 -21.13
C ASP A 305 1.18 3.26 -20.54
N ARG A 306 2.05 2.35 -21.00
CA ARG A 306 3.50 2.39 -20.72
C ARG A 306 4.15 3.63 -21.34
N LEU A 307 3.91 3.92 -22.62
CA LEU A 307 4.40 5.14 -23.29
C LEU A 307 3.91 6.40 -22.57
N ARG A 308 2.61 6.47 -22.26
CA ARG A 308 2.01 7.58 -21.51
C ARG A 308 2.67 7.77 -20.15
N THR A 309 2.89 6.69 -19.40
CA THR A 309 3.55 6.76 -18.09
C THR A 309 5.02 7.20 -18.23
N GLY A 310 5.73 6.73 -19.26
CA GLY A 310 7.06 7.19 -19.62
C GLY A 310 7.10 8.69 -19.93
N CYS A 311 6.16 9.21 -20.73
CA CYS A 311 6.03 10.65 -21.01
C CYS A 311 5.74 11.47 -19.74
N HIS A 312 4.88 10.99 -18.83
CA HIS A 312 4.65 11.68 -17.55
C HIS A 312 5.91 11.68 -16.66
N LEU A 313 6.69 10.59 -16.63
CA LEU A 313 7.96 10.54 -15.89
C LEU A 313 9.02 11.46 -16.48
N LEU A 314 9.19 11.47 -17.81
CA LEU A 314 10.10 12.38 -18.52
C LEU A 314 9.71 13.85 -18.32
N GLY A 315 8.40 14.17 -18.38
CA GLY A 315 7.92 15.51 -18.08
C GLY A 315 8.26 15.96 -16.65
N ARG A 316 8.07 15.08 -15.66
CA ARG A 316 8.40 15.37 -14.25
C ARG A 316 9.91 15.50 -14.01
N SER A 317 10.75 14.65 -14.61
CA SER A 317 12.20 14.73 -14.46
C SER A 317 12.78 15.98 -15.14
N LEU A 318 12.34 16.31 -16.35
CA LEU A 318 12.70 17.56 -17.03
C LEU A 318 12.23 18.79 -16.23
N GLY A 319 11.02 18.76 -15.68
CA GLY A 319 10.52 19.85 -14.83
C GLY A 319 11.35 20.05 -13.57
N CYS A 320 11.71 18.97 -12.87
CA CYS A 320 12.54 19.04 -11.67
C CYS A 320 13.97 19.53 -11.99
N LEU A 321 14.60 19.00 -13.05
CA LEU A 321 15.92 19.45 -13.52
C LEU A 321 15.92 20.91 -13.96
N SER A 322 14.85 21.35 -14.65
CA SER A 322 14.64 22.74 -15.05
C SER A 322 14.55 23.67 -13.83
N MET A 323 13.79 23.30 -12.78
CA MET A 323 13.72 24.09 -11.54
C MET A 323 15.07 24.14 -10.81
N MET A 324 15.76 23.01 -10.67
CA MET A 324 17.05 22.94 -9.97
C MET A 324 18.16 23.70 -10.70
N SER A 325 18.27 23.54 -12.02
CA SER A 325 19.24 24.28 -12.83
C SER A 325 18.94 25.78 -12.85
N ALA A 326 17.67 26.19 -12.99
CA ALA A 326 17.27 27.58 -12.93
C ALA A 326 17.58 28.22 -11.56
N ALA A 327 17.41 27.49 -10.44
CA ALA A 327 17.73 27.98 -9.10
C ALA A 327 19.24 28.19 -8.88
N ALA A 328 20.06 27.24 -9.33
CA ALA A 328 21.52 27.37 -9.30
C ALA A 328 22.01 28.54 -10.19
N LEU A 329 21.50 28.63 -11.41
CA LEU A 329 21.84 29.70 -12.35
C LEU A 329 21.35 31.07 -11.91
N TYR A 330 20.21 31.17 -11.22
CA TYR A 330 19.68 32.44 -10.71
C TYR A 330 20.65 33.06 -9.69
N LEU A 331 21.17 32.26 -8.77
CA LEU A 331 22.21 32.70 -7.82
C LEU A 331 23.56 33.01 -8.49
N ALA A 332 23.88 32.36 -9.61
CA ALA A 332 25.08 32.68 -10.38
C ALA A 332 24.93 34.02 -11.13
N ALA A 333 23.79 34.25 -11.77
CA ALA A 333 23.46 35.49 -12.48
C ALA A 333 23.36 36.69 -11.51
N ASP A 334 22.80 36.49 -10.33
CA ASP A 334 22.73 37.51 -9.27
C ASP A 334 24.13 37.96 -8.82
N ARG A 335 25.04 37.02 -8.55
CA ARG A 335 26.45 37.33 -8.21
C ARG A 335 27.22 37.98 -9.37
N ALA A 336 26.87 37.67 -10.61
CA ALA A 336 27.52 38.24 -11.79
C ALA A 336 26.96 39.62 -12.19
N GLY A 337 25.95 40.15 -11.48
CA GLY A 337 25.26 41.39 -11.86
C GLY A 337 24.48 41.28 -13.18
N ALA A 338 24.16 40.06 -13.62
CA ALA A 338 23.62 39.77 -14.95
C ALA A 338 22.09 39.81 -14.97
N ASP A 339 21.50 40.93 -14.57
CA ASP A 339 20.06 41.07 -14.29
C ASP A 339 19.14 40.65 -15.47
N GLY A 340 19.58 40.83 -16.71
CA GLY A 340 18.82 40.40 -17.90
C GLY A 340 18.52 38.89 -17.94
N TRP A 341 19.34 38.06 -17.30
CA TRP A 341 19.10 36.60 -17.22
C TRP A 341 18.09 36.21 -16.14
N LYS A 342 17.88 37.04 -15.11
CA LYS A 342 16.95 36.73 -14.00
C LYS A 342 15.53 36.49 -14.50
N PHE A 343 15.07 37.26 -15.49
CA PHE A 343 13.76 37.07 -16.11
C PHE A 343 13.65 35.72 -16.84
N LEU A 344 14.61 35.38 -17.70
CA LEU A 344 14.64 34.10 -18.42
C LEU A 344 14.68 32.90 -17.47
N LEU A 345 15.46 33.00 -16.38
CA LEU A 345 15.56 31.95 -15.36
C LEU A 345 14.27 31.83 -14.52
N GLY A 346 13.57 32.94 -14.26
CA GLY A 346 12.24 32.93 -13.65
C GLY A 346 11.19 32.25 -14.54
N VAL A 347 11.21 32.52 -15.85
CA VAL A 347 10.35 31.82 -16.83
C VAL A 347 10.69 30.33 -16.88
N LEU A 348 11.97 29.96 -16.85
CA LEU A 348 12.42 28.57 -16.82
C LEU A 348 11.95 27.85 -15.55
N MET A 349 12.06 28.47 -14.37
CA MET A 349 11.47 27.94 -13.13
C MET A 349 9.97 27.70 -13.27
N LEU A 350 9.23 28.67 -13.81
CA LEU A 350 7.78 28.60 -13.93
C LEU A 350 7.34 27.50 -14.93
N ALA A 351 8.08 27.32 -16.02
CA ALA A 351 7.92 26.17 -16.92
C ALA A 351 8.19 24.83 -16.19
N GLY A 352 9.26 24.76 -15.39
CA GLY A 352 9.57 23.59 -14.56
C GLY A 352 8.48 23.26 -13.54
N VAL A 353 7.91 24.27 -12.88
CA VAL A 353 6.74 24.15 -11.98
C VAL A 353 5.53 23.56 -12.73
N VAL A 354 5.22 24.10 -13.90
CA VAL A 354 4.12 23.60 -14.74
C VAL A 354 4.35 22.13 -15.09
N LEU A 355 5.55 21.76 -15.57
CA LEU A 355 5.93 20.38 -15.90
C LEU A 355 5.80 19.40 -14.70
N VAL A 356 6.30 19.78 -13.51
CA VAL A 356 6.20 18.95 -12.28
C VAL A 356 4.75 18.77 -11.82
N SER A 357 3.91 19.80 -11.99
CA SER A 357 2.50 19.79 -11.53
C SER A 357 1.59 18.79 -12.27
N ASP A 358 2.09 18.20 -13.36
CA ASP A 358 1.37 17.27 -14.26
C ASP A 358 0.09 17.89 -14.84
N PRO A 359 0.24 18.94 -15.68
CA PRO A 359 -0.85 19.82 -16.11
C PRO A 359 -1.77 19.13 -17.12
N TRP A 360 -1.29 18.04 -17.72
CA TRP A 360 -1.99 17.26 -18.74
C TRP A 360 -3.23 16.56 -18.20
N SER A 361 -3.26 16.21 -16.92
CA SER A 361 -4.45 15.59 -16.30
C SER A 361 -5.63 16.58 -16.17
N PRO A 362 -5.49 17.76 -15.54
CA PRO A 362 -6.57 18.75 -15.53
C PRO A 362 -6.85 19.31 -16.93
N LEU A 363 -5.83 19.50 -17.78
CA LEU A 363 -6.04 19.94 -19.16
C LEU A 363 -6.89 18.93 -19.95
N ALA A 364 -6.64 17.62 -19.82
CA ALA A 364 -7.45 16.58 -20.47
C ALA A 364 -8.89 16.50 -19.93
N GLN A 365 -9.12 16.83 -18.66
CA GLN A 365 -10.48 16.96 -18.09
C GLN A 365 -11.21 18.21 -18.59
N LEU A 366 -10.49 19.31 -18.80
CA LEU A 366 -11.03 20.58 -19.33
C LEU A 366 -11.14 20.57 -20.86
N TRP A 367 -10.41 19.71 -21.57
CA TRP A 367 -10.36 19.67 -23.03
C TRP A 367 -11.73 19.46 -23.71
N PRO A 368 -12.62 18.55 -23.23
CA PRO A 368 -13.97 18.45 -23.76
C PRO A 368 -14.78 19.74 -23.57
N ALA A 369 -14.62 20.44 -22.43
CA ALA A 369 -15.32 21.68 -22.15
C ALA A 369 -14.80 22.85 -23.03
N PHE A 370 -13.48 22.96 -23.22
CA PHE A 370 -12.89 23.89 -24.19
C PHE A 370 -13.37 23.60 -25.62
N ARG A 371 -13.39 22.33 -26.02
CA ARG A 371 -13.86 21.90 -27.35
C ARG A 371 -15.34 22.22 -27.55
N ALA A 372 -16.19 21.95 -26.56
CA ALA A 372 -17.61 22.29 -26.59
C ALA A 372 -17.80 23.83 -26.66
N GLY A 373 -17.05 24.60 -25.88
CA GLY A 373 -17.05 26.07 -25.94
C GLY A 373 -16.67 26.62 -27.31
N PHE A 374 -15.60 26.09 -27.93
CA PHE A 374 -15.21 26.45 -29.31
C PHE A 374 -16.26 26.08 -30.35
N ARG A 375 -17.03 25.01 -30.12
CA ARG A 375 -18.10 24.54 -31.02
C ARG A 375 -19.48 25.11 -30.70
N ARG A 376 -19.63 25.86 -29.61
CA ARG A 376 -20.92 26.32 -29.04
C ARG A 376 -21.89 25.17 -28.74
N GLU A 377 -21.36 23.99 -28.43
CA GLU A 377 -22.12 22.81 -28.00
C GLU A 377 -22.45 22.92 -26.49
N PRO A 378 -23.61 22.42 -26.02
CA PRO A 378 -23.95 22.40 -24.60
C PRO A 378 -22.95 21.55 -23.82
N VAL A 379 -22.33 22.12 -22.78
CA VAL A 379 -21.21 21.48 -22.07
C VAL A 379 -21.73 20.37 -21.14
N PRO A 380 -21.24 19.12 -21.25
CA PRO A 380 -21.60 18.06 -20.31
C PRO A 380 -20.83 18.23 -18.98
N TRP A 381 -21.53 18.67 -17.93
CA TRP A 381 -20.91 19.02 -16.64
C TRP A 381 -21.02 17.93 -15.57
N HIS A 382 -19.91 17.24 -15.32
CA HIS A 382 -19.55 16.76 -13.97
C HIS A 382 -18.02 16.82 -13.82
N ILE A 383 -17.49 17.83 -13.12
CA ILE A 383 -16.05 17.92 -12.86
C ILE A 383 -15.73 17.21 -11.55
N THR A 384 -15.19 15.99 -11.65
CA THR A 384 -14.76 15.20 -10.49
C THR A 384 -13.33 15.55 -10.09
N ILE A 385 -13.18 16.42 -9.09
CA ILE A 385 -11.88 16.78 -8.51
C ILE A 385 -11.59 15.82 -7.34
N SER A 386 -10.69 14.86 -7.53
CA SER A 386 -10.15 14.07 -6.42
C SER A 386 -9.21 14.93 -5.57
N THR A 387 -9.59 15.15 -4.31
CA THR A 387 -8.75 15.81 -3.29
C THR A 387 -7.43 15.08 -3.08
N ARG A 388 -7.43 13.74 -3.18
CA ARG A 388 -6.23 12.91 -3.11
C ARG A 388 -5.28 13.19 -4.29
N ALA A 389 -5.80 13.35 -5.51
CA ALA A 389 -4.99 13.71 -6.67
C ALA A 389 -4.38 15.12 -6.52
N MET A 390 -5.15 16.10 -6.01
CA MET A 390 -4.63 17.44 -5.71
C MET A 390 -3.54 17.41 -4.64
N ALA A 391 -3.74 16.68 -3.53
CA ALA A 391 -2.76 16.56 -2.45
C ALA A 391 -1.43 15.95 -2.94
N VAL A 392 -1.47 14.95 -3.82
CA VAL A 392 -0.26 14.37 -4.44
C VAL A 392 0.44 15.39 -5.35
N ARG A 393 -0.28 16.20 -6.13
CA ARG A 393 0.33 17.27 -6.95
C ARG A 393 0.98 18.36 -6.10
N VAL A 394 0.31 18.81 -5.03
CA VAL A 394 0.85 19.78 -4.08
C VAL A 394 2.10 19.24 -3.39
N GLY A 395 2.08 17.97 -2.95
CA GLY A 395 3.25 17.30 -2.38
C GLY A 395 4.45 17.25 -3.34
N ARG A 396 4.22 16.91 -4.61
CA ARG A 396 5.27 16.91 -5.65
C ARG A 396 5.84 18.30 -5.91
N PHE A 397 4.97 19.30 -6.07
CA PHE A 397 5.37 20.69 -6.24
C PHE A 397 6.26 21.16 -5.07
N LEU A 398 5.84 20.91 -3.83
CA LEU A 398 6.63 21.24 -2.64
C LEU A 398 7.98 20.51 -2.66
N SER A 399 8.03 19.21 -2.97
CA SER A 399 9.32 18.50 -3.07
C SER A 399 10.24 19.00 -4.19
N ALA A 400 9.70 19.44 -5.33
CA ALA A 400 10.51 20.03 -6.40
C ALA A 400 11.03 21.42 -6.04
N ALA A 401 10.20 22.24 -5.37
CA ALA A 401 10.64 23.52 -4.81
C ALA A 401 11.74 23.33 -3.75
N LEU A 402 11.62 22.30 -2.90
CA LEU A 402 12.63 21.93 -1.92
C LEU A 402 13.92 21.41 -2.57
N ALA A 403 13.83 20.61 -3.63
CA ALA A 403 14.99 20.16 -4.41
C ALA A 403 15.71 21.34 -5.07
N ALA A 404 14.96 22.29 -5.65
CA ALA A 404 15.49 23.50 -6.27
C ALA A 404 16.15 24.44 -5.25
N ALA A 405 15.50 24.68 -4.11
CA ALA A 405 16.05 25.47 -3.01
C ALA A 405 17.32 24.82 -2.43
N GLY A 406 17.33 23.50 -2.25
CA GLY A 406 18.51 22.77 -1.80
C GLY A 406 19.65 22.76 -2.83
N ALA A 407 19.36 22.74 -4.13
CA ALA A 407 20.37 22.87 -5.19
C ALA A 407 21.01 24.28 -5.19
N ALA A 408 20.18 25.32 -5.02
CA ALA A 408 20.63 26.70 -4.84
C ALA A 408 21.51 26.85 -3.58
N LEU A 409 21.06 26.31 -2.44
CA LEU A 409 21.85 26.24 -1.20
C LEU A 409 23.16 25.47 -1.37
N SER A 410 23.17 24.36 -2.12
CA SER A 410 24.37 23.57 -2.39
C SER A 410 25.43 24.41 -3.12
N VAL A 411 25.03 25.16 -4.15
CA VAL A 411 25.91 26.08 -4.88
C VAL A 411 26.33 27.27 -4.01
N GLN A 412 25.44 27.81 -3.18
CA GLN A 412 25.77 28.91 -2.28
C GLN A 412 26.78 28.50 -1.18
N CYS A 413 26.58 27.36 -0.54
CA CYS A 413 27.48 26.85 0.50
C CYS A 413 28.82 26.38 -0.09
N SER A 414 28.82 25.78 -1.28
CA SER A 414 30.07 25.35 -1.94
C SER A 414 30.95 26.52 -2.35
N VAL A 415 30.36 27.60 -2.88
CA VAL A 415 31.08 28.80 -3.32
C VAL A 415 31.50 29.69 -2.15
N ALA A 416 30.62 29.93 -1.17
CA ALA A 416 30.90 30.90 -0.10
C ALA A 416 31.67 30.33 1.09
N TRP A 417 31.82 29.00 1.20
CA TRP A 417 32.47 28.36 2.35
C TRP A 417 33.43 27.23 1.97
N SER A 418 32.90 26.14 1.39
CA SER A 418 33.65 24.92 1.10
C SER A 418 32.81 23.92 0.30
N ALA A 419 33.43 23.27 -0.68
CA ALA A 419 32.83 22.16 -1.43
C ALA A 419 32.36 20.98 -0.55
N TRP A 420 32.85 20.84 0.69
CA TRP A 420 32.44 19.76 1.58
C TRP A 420 30.94 19.80 1.94
N TRP A 421 30.30 20.98 1.89
CA TRP A 421 28.84 21.13 2.04
C TRP A 421 28.01 20.42 0.97
N LEU A 422 28.60 20.08 -0.17
CA LEU A 422 27.93 19.24 -1.17
C LEU A 422 27.65 17.83 -0.63
N PHE A 423 28.47 17.31 0.29
CA PHE A 423 28.35 15.95 0.81
C PHE A 423 27.04 15.70 1.61
N PRO A 424 26.60 16.59 2.53
CA PRO A 424 25.28 16.46 3.16
C PRO A 424 24.12 16.98 2.30
N LEU A 425 24.34 18.01 1.46
CA LEU A 425 23.24 18.65 0.72
C LEU A 425 22.83 17.88 -0.55
N LEU A 426 23.78 17.31 -1.30
CA LEU A 426 23.46 16.56 -2.52
C LEU A 426 22.53 15.36 -2.25
N PRO A 427 22.75 14.49 -1.23
CA PRO A 427 21.82 13.41 -0.92
C PRO A 427 20.41 13.90 -0.56
N VAL A 428 20.30 15.00 0.18
CA VAL A 428 18.99 15.58 0.57
C VAL A 428 18.26 16.15 -0.66
N THR A 429 18.98 16.86 -1.54
CA THR A 429 18.39 17.36 -2.80
C THR A 429 17.99 16.23 -3.74
N ALA A 430 18.82 15.18 -3.85
CA ALA A 430 18.53 14.00 -4.66
C ALA A 430 17.31 13.24 -4.14
N LEU A 431 17.16 13.08 -2.82
CA LEU A 431 15.95 12.49 -2.21
C LEU A 431 14.69 13.33 -2.50
N CYS A 432 14.78 14.66 -2.43
CA CYS A 432 13.67 15.55 -2.78
C CYS A 432 13.31 15.47 -4.27
N ALA A 433 14.32 15.44 -5.16
CA ALA A 433 14.12 15.31 -6.60
C ALA A 433 13.51 13.94 -6.96
N CYS A 434 14.02 12.84 -6.39
CA CYS A 434 13.43 11.52 -6.53
C CYS A 434 11.97 11.48 -6.03
N TYR A 435 11.67 12.11 -4.90
CA TYR A 435 10.29 12.20 -4.41
C TYR A 435 9.39 13.05 -5.33
N ALA A 436 9.92 14.13 -5.93
CA ALA A 436 9.16 14.95 -6.89
C ALA A 436 8.85 14.19 -8.20
N VAL A 437 9.81 13.42 -8.71
CA VAL A 437 9.70 12.68 -9.99
C VAL A 437 8.87 11.41 -9.85
N PHE A 438 9.23 10.54 -8.90
CA PHE A 438 8.56 9.25 -8.71
C PHE A 438 7.31 9.40 -7.84
N GLY A 439 7.45 10.07 -6.69
CA GLY A 439 6.39 10.34 -5.71
C GLY A 439 5.64 9.10 -5.23
N HIS A 440 4.52 9.31 -4.53
CA HIS A 440 3.64 8.21 -4.13
C HIS A 440 2.65 7.81 -5.25
N ASP A 441 3.11 7.81 -6.50
CA ASP A 441 2.30 7.42 -7.65
C ASP A 441 2.16 5.90 -7.68
N GLN A 442 1.01 5.36 -7.27
CA GLN A 442 0.82 3.90 -7.22
C GLN A 442 1.01 3.22 -8.58
N ARG A 443 0.94 3.95 -9.71
CA ARG A 443 1.24 3.40 -11.04
C ARG A 443 2.74 3.26 -11.30
N VAL A 444 3.53 4.26 -10.90
CA VAL A 444 5.00 4.22 -11.02
C VAL A 444 5.57 3.27 -10.00
N VAL A 445 5.04 3.29 -8.77
CA VAL A 445 5.39 2.30 -7.74
C VAL A 445 5.00 0.90 -8.19
N ARG A 446 3.86 0.68 -8.87
CA ARG A 446 3.56 -0.61 -9.50
C ARG A 446 4.48 -0.96 -10.66
N LEU A 447 4.80 -0.05 -11.58
CA LEU A 447 5.74 -0.34 -12.68
C LEU A 447 7.15 -0.64 -12.18
N VAL A 448 7.61 0.04 -11.12
CA VAL A 448 8.88 -0.26 -10.44
C VAL A 448 8.76 -1.57 -9.65
N GLN A 449 7.63 -1.85 -9.01
CA GLN A 449 7.33 -3.14 -8.35
C GLN A 449 6.98 -4.27 -9.34
N GLU A 450 6.78 -3.99 -10.62
CA GLU A 450 6.58 -4.94 -11.71
C GLU A 450 7.92 -5.19 -12.40
N LEU A 451 8.81 -4.20 -12.53
CA LEU A 451 10.20 -4.39 -12.97
C LEU A 451 11.06 -5.08 -11.89
N VAL A 452 10.91 -4.69 -10.62
CA VAL A 452 11.49 -5.41 -9.47
C VAL A 452 10.68 -6.68 -9.16
N GLY A 453 9.41 -6.72 -9.57
CA GLY A 453 8.52 -7.88 -9.42
C GLY A 453 8.76 -8.96 -10.47
N GLU A 454 9.17 -8.63 -11.69
CA GLU A 454 9.66 -9.60 -12.67
C GLU A 454 10.92 -10.33 -12.16
N LEU A 455 11.64 -9.73 -11.18
CA LEU A 455 12.73 -10.38 -10.43
C LEU A 455 12.26 -11.17 -9.18
N GLY A 456 11.01 -11.02 -8.75
CA GLY A 456 10.45 -11.62 -7.52
C GLY A 456 9.23 -12.53 -7.74
N ALA A 457 8.68 -12.56 -8.94
CA ALA A 457 7.46 -13.29 -9.29
C ALA A 457 7.66 -14.81 -9.36
N ASP A 458 8.90 -15.30 -9.30
CA ASP A 458 9.21 -16.70 -9.01
C ASP A 458 8.69 -17.14 -7.62
N PHE A 459 8.32 -16.21 -6.73
CA PHE A 459 7.81 -16.54 -5.40
C PHE A 459 6.49 -15.83 -5.01
N LYS A 460 5.39 -16.41 -5.51
CA LYS A 460 4.01 -16.42 -4.93
C LYS A 460 3.17 -15.13 -4.97
N ALA A 461 2.01 -15.27 -5.62
CA ALA A 461 0.74 -14.55 -5.39
C ALA A 461 -0.40 -15.62 -5.42
N PRO A 462 -1.68 -15.39 -5.03
CA PRO A 462 -2.51 -14.17 -5.13
C PRO A 462 -3.30 -13.89 -3.82
N VAL A 463 -4.40 -13.11 -3.69
CA VAL A 463 -5.28 -12.28 -4.56
C VAL A 463 -5.60 -10.97 -3.82
N ARG A 464 -6.05 -9.90 -4.51
CA ARG A 464 -6.98 -8.90 -3.92
C ARG A 464 -8.17 -8.66 -4.85
N SER A 465 -9.36 -8.58 -4.27
CA SER A 465 -10.63 -8.34 -4.97
C SER A 465 -10.91 -6.85 -5.18
N HIS A 466 -11.51 -6.52 -6.33
CA HIS A 466 -12.21 -5.25 -6.52
C HIS A 466 -13.67 -5.38 -6.09
N HIS A 467 -14.25 -4.27 -5.65
CA HIS A 467 -15.71 -4.10 -5.51
C HIS A 467 -16.10 -2.89 -6.34
N ALA A 468 -17.16 -3.05 -7.14
CA ALA A 468 -17.87 -1.97 -7.78
C ALA A 468 -19.38 -2.29 -7.69
N PRO A 469 -20.20 -1.41 -7.12
CA PRO A 469 -21.64 -1.50 -7.23
C PRO A 469 -22.17 -0.49 -8.27
N ALA A 470 -23.03 -0.98 -9.17
CA ALA A 470 -24.12 -0.18 -9.72
C ALA A 470 -25.23 -0.08 -8.64
N ALA A 471 -26.27 0.75 -8.70
CA ALA A 471 -26.83 1.56 -9.78
C ALA A 471 -27.75 2.68 -9.20
N VAL A 472 -28.67 3.18 -10.05
CA VAL A 472 -29.99 3.79 -9.75
C VAL A 472 -30.11 5.32 -9.74
N MET A 473 -31.13 5.74 -10.50
CA MET A 473 -31.68 7.05 -10.86
C MET A 473 -31.66 8.19 -9.82
N GLY A 474 -31.47 9.40 -10.32
CA GLY A 474 -32.65 10.29 -10.43
C GLY A 474 -32.85 11.43 -9.43
N MET A 475 -31.81 12.07 -8.90
CA MET A 475 -31.94 13.42 -8.33
C MET A 475 -30.75 14.32 -8.70
N THR A 476 -31.00 15.63 -8.77
CA THR A 476 -30.04 16.65 -9.25
C THR A 476 -28.82 16.76 -8.34
N ALA A 477 -27.74 16.08 -8.71
CA ALA A 477 -26.45 16.16 -8.02
C ALA A 477 -25.76 17.52 -8.26
N PRO A 478 -25.03 18.06 -7.28
CA PRO A 478 -24.26 19.30 -7.45
C PRO A 478 -23.17 19.16 -8.51
N PRO A 479 -22.77 20.25 -9.19
CA PRO A 479 -21.86 20.21 -10.35
C PRO A 479 -20.42 19.76 -10.04
N VAL A 480 -20.05 19.66 -8.76
CA VAL A 480 -18.75 19.19 -8.28
C VAL A 480 -18.96 18.06 -7.27
N VAL A 481 -18.46 16.87 -7.61
CA VAL A 481 -18.49 15.69 -6.74
C VAL A 481 -17.06 15.34 -6.33
N VAL A 482 -16.77 15.42 -5.03
CA VAL A 482 -15.48 15.03 -4.45
C VAL A 482 -15.51 13.52 -4.17
N SER A 483 -14.77 12.75 -4.97
CA SER A 483 -14.77 11.29 -4.95
C SER A 483 -14.18 10.65 -3.69
N ASP A 484 -13.29 11.35 -2.98
CA ASP A 484 -12.50 10.81 -1.86
C ASP A 484 -12.73 11.58 -0.54
N ARG A 485 -14.00 11.89 -0.22
CA ARG A 485 -14.35 12.72 0.94
C ARG A 485 -13.85 12.15 2.28
N GLU A 486 -14.04 10.85 2.49
CA GLU A 486 -13.61 10.16 3.73
C GLU A 486 -12.10 10.24 3.97
N TRP A 487 -11.29 10.12 2.92
CA TRP A 487 -9.83 10.25 3.01
C TRP A 487 -9.41 11.67 3.42
N PHE A 488 -10.08 12.69 2.88
CA PHE A 488 -9.82 14.08 3.23
C PHE A 488 -10.25 14.39 4.67
N GLU A 489 -11.42 13.93 5.10
CA GLU A 489 -11.89 14.10 6.47
C GLU A 489 -10.96 13.37 7.47
N ALA A 490 -10.50 12.15 7.16
CA ALA A 490 -9.52 11.43 7.98
C ALA A 490 -8.18 12.19 8.11
N ARG A 491 -7.63 12.75 7.02
CA ARG A 491 -6.36 13.53 7.10
C ARG A 491 -6.54 14.88 7.78
N ARG A 492 -7.70 15.53 7.60
CA ARG A 492 -8.05 16.75 8.35
C ARG A 492 -8.16 16.45 9.85
N GLN A 493 -8.73 15.30 10.20
CA GLN A 493 -8.85 14.84 11.57
C GLN A 493 -7.47 14.51 12.17
N GLU A 494 -6.61 13.76 11.49
CA GLU A 494 -5.22 13.53 11.93
C GLU A 494 -4.43 14.84 12.18
N VAL A 495 -4.66 15.89 11.38
CA VAL A 495 -4.05 17.22 11.59
C VAL A 495 -4.67 17.93 12.79
N GLY A 496 -6.01 17.90 12.94
CA GLY A 496 -6.70 18.43 14.12
C GLY A 496 -6.22 17.76 15.41
N ASP A 497 -6.24 16.43 15.43
CA ASP A 497 -5.75 15.59 16.52
C ASP A 497 -4.26 15.84 16.82
N SER A 498 -3.45 16.23 15.83
CA SER A 498 -2.05 16.61 16.06
C SER A 498 -1.87 17.98 16.72
N LEU A 499 -2.85 18.88 16.59
CA LEU A 499 -2.84 20.21 17.19
C LEU A 499 -3.46 20.21 18.60
N THR A 500 -4.39 19.29 18.88
CA THR A 500 -5.06 19.17 20.18
C THR A 500 -4.52 18.03 21.06
N GLY A 501 -3.94 16.99 20.45
CA GLY A 501 -3.37 15.83 21.12
C GLY A 501 -1.87 15.97 21.45
N GLY A 502 -1.34 15.02 22.21
CA GLY A 502 0.08 15.02 22.55
C GLY A 502 0.96 14.61 21.36
N TRP A 503 2.14 15.23 21.20
CA TRP A 503 3.11 14.94 20.12
C TRP A 503 3.41 13.45 19.88
N ARG A 504 3.25 12.61 20.91
CA ARG A 504 3.44 11.16 20.81
C ARG A 504 2.38 10.48 19.93
N GLU A 505 1.14 10.96 19.96
CA GLU A 505 -0.02 10.43 19.21
C GLU A 505 -0.12 11.00 17.78
N THR A 506 0.53 12.12 17.50
CA THR A 506 0.63 12.74 16.16
C THR A 506 1.07 11.75 15.08
N ALA A 507 0.40 11.78 13.92
CA ALA A 507 0.70 10.90 12.79
C ALA A 507 2.15 11.01 12.31
N ILE A 508 2.74 9.88 11.90
CA ILE A 508 4.17 9.76 11.55
C ILE A 508 4.55 10.71 10.39
N TRP A 509 3.67 10.90 9.40
CA TRP A 509 3.95 11.78 8.27
C TRP A 509 4.06 13.27 8.67
N ILE A 510 3.28 13.72 9.67
CA ILE A 510 3.36 15.09 10.21
C ILE A 510 4.71 15.27 10.94
N LYS A 511 5.12 14.27 11.74
CA LYS A 511 6.43 14.25 12.39
C LYS A 511 7.58 14.34 11.37
N MET A 512 7.48 13.62 10.25
CA MET A 512 8.47 13.68 9.18
C MET A 512 8.53 15.05 8.48
N ILE A 513 7.39 15.69 8.23
CA ILE A 513 7.36 17.05 7.65
C ILE A 513 7.98 18.06 8.62
N VAL A 514 7.65 18.00 9.90
CA VAL A 514 8.21 18.92 10.91
C VAL A 514 9.71 18.66 11.13
N LEU A 515 10.16 17.41 11.17
CA LEU A 515 11.58 17.04 11.19
C LEU A 515 12.31 17.61 9.97
N PHE A 516 11.77 17.41 8.77
CA PHE A 516 12.39 17.86 7.53
C PHE A 516 12.45 19.40 7.44
N GLY A 517 11.37 20.07 7.82
CA GLY A 517 11.32 21.53 7.95
C GLY A 517 12.32 22.06 8.99
N ALA A 518 12.41 21.43 10.16
CA ALA A 518 13.38 21.80 11.20
C ALA A 518 14.83 21.62 10.73
N VAL A 519 15.16 20.51 10.05
CA VAL A 519 16.49 20.28 9.46
C VAL A 519 16.83 21.37 8.44
N LEU A 520 15.89 21.73 7.55
CA LEU A 520 16.10 22.82 6.59
C LEU A 520 16.21 24.19 7.24
N VAL A 521 15.44 24.47 8.30
CA VAL A 521 15.56 25.72 9.07
C VAL A 521 16.90 25.77 9.80
N VAL A 522 17.42 24.67 10.33
CA VAL A 522 18.76 24.60 10.94
C VAL A 522 19.86 24.81 9.89
N ILE A 523 19.75 24.20 8.71
CA ILE A 523 20.67 24.43 7.59
C ILE A 523 20.61 25.89 7.11
N ALA A 524 19.41 26.46 7.01
CA ALA A 524 19.21 27.86 6.62
C ALA A 524 19.71 28.83 7.69
N LEU A 525 19.49 28.56 8.99
CA LEU A 525 20.07 29.36 10.07
C LEU A 525 21.59 29.25 10.09
N ALA A 526 22.17 28.06 9.90
CA ALA A 526 23.62 27.93 9.75
C ALA A 526 24.13 28.72 8.53
N GLY A 527 23.37 28.72 7.43
CA GLY A 527 23.60 29.52 6.22
C GLY A 527 23.51 31.04 6.42
N VAL A 528 22.56 31.49 7.22
CA VAL A 528 22.30 32.91 7.50
C VAL A 528 23.23 33.43 8.58
N VAL A 529 23.34 32.76 9.72
CA VAL A 529 24.14 33.20 10.89
C VAL A 529 25.57 33.49 10.48
N SER A 530 26.21 32.58 9.75
CA SER A 530 27.57 32.79 9.21
C SER A 530 27.68 33.98 8.25
N ASN A 531 26.76 34.11 7.30
CA ASN A 531 26.75 35.19 6.32
C ASN A 531 26.50 36.54 7.03
N THR A 532 25.61 36.56 8.03
CA THR A 532 25.36 37.73 8.88
C THR A 532 26.51 38.03 9.83
N VAL A 533 27.20 37.04 10.41
CA VAL A 533 28.37 37.28 11.26
C VAL A 533 29.49 37.89 10.43
N VAL A 534 29.73 37.40 9.21
CA VAL A 534 30.75 37.96 8.29
C VAL A 534 30.37 39.37 7.78
N HIS A 535 29.10 39.66 7.49
CA HIS A 535 28.67 40.99 7.04
C HIS A 535 28.51 42.02 8.18
N THR A 536 28.00 41.60 9.33
CA THR A 536 27.73 42.49 10.49
C THR A 536 29.04 42.86 11.18
N ALA A 537 30.01 41.95 11.26
CA ALA A 537 31.37 42.23 11.76
C ALA A 537 32.12 43.32 10.95
N ARG A 538 31.66 43.66 9.75
CA ARG A 538 32.23 44.74 8.93
C ARG A 538 31.47 46.07 8.98
N THR A 539 30.26 46.13 9.57
CA THR A 539 29.34 47.25 9.29
C THR A 539 28.66 47.89 10.50
N TRP A 540 28.52 47.24 11.65
CA TRP A 540 27.68 47.76 12.74
C TRP A 540 28.46 48.12 14.01
N GLN A 541 28.78 49.42 14.13
CA GLN A 541 28.92 50.07 15.43
C GLN A 541 27.52 50.37 15.98
N THR A 542 27.15 49.83 17.14
CA THR A 542 25.87 50.14 17.80
C THR A 542 26.04 50.88 19.14
N PRO A 543 25.07 51.72 19.56
CA PRO A 543 25.24 52.62 20.72
C PRO A 543 25.19 51.91 22.08
N LYS A 544 25.75 52.56 23.10
CA LYS A 544 25.92 52.06 24.47
C LYS A 544 24.60 51.63 25.14
N GLY A 545 24.59 50.45 25.74
CA GLY A 545 23.67 50.15 26.86
C GLY A 545 23.53 48.67 27.20
N TRP A 546 23.12 47.86 26.22
CA TRP A 546 22.84 46.44 26.42
C TRP A 546 23.22 45.65 25.16
N HIS A 547 24.30 44.88 25.23
CA HIS A 547 24.80 44.09 24.11
C HIS A 547 24.63 42.60 24.43
N TRP A 548 23.61 41.97 23.83
CA TRP A 548 23.47 40.51 23.83
C TRP A 548 24.72 39.83 23.24
N ASP A 549 25.38 40.51 22.31
CA ASP A 549 26.66 40.14 21.72
C ASP A 549 27.75 39.93 22.77
N GLY A 550 27.75 40.70 23.86
CA GLY A 550 28.68 40.53 24.98
C GLY A 550 28.45 39.20 25.72
N VAL A 551 27.19 38.83 25.95
CA VAL A 551 26.84 37.56 26.61
C VAL A 551 27.18 36.36 25.72
N VAL A 552 26.90 36.45 24.41
CA VAL A 552 27.31 35.41 23.45
C VAL A 552 28.83 35.31 23.37
N ALA A 553 29.55 36.44 23.28
CA ALA A 553 31.00 36.49 23.26
C ALA A 553 31.65 35.87 24.52
N THR A 554 31.06 36.04 25.71
CA THR A 554 31.57 35.39 26.94
C THR A 554 31.51 33.86 26.93
N ILE A 555 30.77 33.25 26.00
CA ILE A 555 30.72 31.80 25.81
C ILE A 555 31.49 31.39 24.56
N GLU A 556 31.29 32.09 23.44
CA GLU A 556 31.89 31.74 22.14
C GLU A 556 33.40 31.99 22.09
N GLN A 557 33.90 33.11 22.62
CA GLN A 557 35.33 33.42 22.56
C GLN A 557 36.19 32.43 23.36
N PRO A 558 35.83 32.03 24.61
CA PRO A 558 36.54 30.99 25.33
C PRO A 558 36.51 29.62 24.64
N VAL A 559 35.38 29.22 24.03
CA VAL A 559 35.30 27.95 23.28
C VAL A 559 36.24 27.99 22.07
N ASN A 560 36.22 29.08 21.30
CA ASN A 560 37.10 29.23 20.14
C ASN A 560 38.59 29.27 20.54
N ALA A 561 38.93 29.94 21.65
CA ALA A 561 40.28 29.95 22.21
C ALA A 561 40.73 28.54 22.67
N TYR A 562 39.86 27.80 23.35
CA TYR A 562 40.12 26.42 23.75
C TYR A 562 40.36 25.51 22.54
N LEU A 563 39.48 25.58 21.53
CA LEU A 563 39.63 24.80 20.30
C LEU A 563 40.91 25.16 19.56
N THR A 564 41.25 26.45 19.43
CA THR A 564 42.51 26.91 18.80
C THR A 564 43.74 26.32 19.49
N ALA A 565 43.77 26.31 20.82
CA ALA A 565 44.88 25.77 21.59
C ALA A 565 45.02 24.24 21.44
N HIS A 566 43.91 23.50 21.35
CA HIS A 566 43.90 22.03 21.26
C HIS A 566 43.88 21.50 19.82
N SER A 567 43.67 22.36 18.81
CA SER A 567 43.78 22.01 17.39
C SER A 567 45.16 22.27 16.79
N ALA A 568 46.12 22.79 17.56
CA ALA A 568 47.48 23.00 17.10
C ALA A 568 48.15 21.67 16.70
N GLY A 569 48.34 21.45 15.41
CA GLY A 569 48.87 20.20 14.83
C GLY A 569 47.82 19.28 14.20
N LEU A 570 46.53 19.59 14.29
CA LEU A 570 45.49 18.90 13.53
C LEU A 570 45.35 19.51 12.12
N PRO A 571 45.07 18.70 11.06
CA PRO A 571 44.89 19.19 9.69
C PRO A 571 43.55 19.90 9.44
N LEU A 572 42.70 20.03 10.47
CA LEU A 572 41.39 20.67 10.41
C LEU A 572 41.49 22.14 10.85
N PRO A 573 40.98 23.11 10.07
CA PRO A 573 40.97 24.51 10.49
C PRO A 573 40.01 24.71 11.67
N VAL A 574 40.40 25.58 12.61
CA VAL A 574 39.64 25.89 13.84
C VAL A 574 38.17 26.22 13.55
N SER A 575 37.91 26.99 12.49
CA SER A 575 36.55 27.38 12.07
C SER A 575 35.66 26.19 11.69
N ALA A 576 36.21 25.16 11.04
CA ALA A 576 35.47 23.94 10.73
C ALA A 576 35.20 23.11 11.99
N LEU A 577 36.15 23.10 12.94
CA LEU A 577 36.03 22.36 14.19
C LEU A 577 35.02 23.02 15.15
N HIS A 578 35.00 24.36 15.19
CA HIS A 578 33.97 25.16 15.88
C HIS A 578 32.57 24.94 15.27
N LEU A 579 32.48 24.93 13.94
CA LEU A 579 31.22 24.67 13.24
C LEU A 579 30.71 23.24 13.51
N LEU A 580 31.59 22.24 13.47
CA LEU A 580 31.26 20.86 13.80
C LEU A 580 30.76 20.74 15.25
N TRP A 581 31.37 21.48 16.19
CA TRP A 581 30.89 21.57 17.57
C TRP A 581 29.45 22.09 17.62
N ILE A 582 29.18 23.27 17.05
CA ILE A 582 27.82 23.87 17.00
C ILE A 582 26.81 22.93 16.32
N ALA A 583 27.17 22.33 15.19
CA ALA A 583 26.30 21.42 14.45
C ALA A 583 25.96 20.15 15.25
N SER A 584 26.94 19.59 15.97
CA SER A 584 26.71 18.44 16.86
C SER A 584 25.79 18.79 18.03
N GLY A 585 25.93 19.99 18.61
CA GLY A 585 25.04 20.48 19.68
C GLY A 585 23.61 20.68 19.20
N ALA A 586 23.42 21.36 18.06
CA ALA A 586 22.11 21.54 17.44
C ALA A 586 21.44 20.19 17.09
N THR A 587 22.22 19.23 16.60
CA THR A 587 21.75 17.87 16.32
C THR A 587 21.33 17.15 17.60
N ALA A 588 22.14 17.20 18.67
CA ALA A 588 21.83 16.60 19.96
C ALA A 588 20.57 17.23 20.61
N LEU A 589 20.35 18.54 20.46
CA LEU A 589 19.13 19.22 20.90
C LEU A 589 17.91 18.68 20.17
N GLY A 590 17.95 18.70 18.84
CA GLY A 590 16.85 18.23 17.99
C GLY A 590 16.52 16.76 18.25
N LEU A 591 17.54 15.91 18.39
CA LEU A 591 17.35 14.49 18.70
C LEU A 591 16.73 14.27 20.08
N SER A 592 17.16 15.04 21.08
CA SER A 592 16.62 14.99 22.46
C SER A 592 15.16 15.43 22.51
N PHE A 593 14.83 16.53 21.84
CA PHE A 593 13.49 17.10 21.77
C PHE A 593 12.51 16.18 21.03
N LEU A 594 12.91 15.65 19.86
CA LEU A 594 12.00 14.91 18.98
C LEU A 594 11.80 13.45 19.38
N PHE A 595 12.85 12.75 19.81
CA PHE A 595 12.77 11.32 20.12
C PHE A 595 12.58 11.04 21.62
N GLY A 596 12.95 11.98 22.50
CA GLY A 596 12.82 11.84 23.95
C GLY A 596 13.61 10.66 24.57
N GLY A 597 14.44 10.00 23.77
CA GLY A 597 15.20 8.81 24.16
C GLY A 597 16.27 9.14 25.20
N LEU A 598 16.50 8.22 26.13
CA LEU A 598 17.46 8.41 27.22
C LEU A 598 18.86 8.76 26.67
N GLY A 599 19.31 8.04 25.64
CA GLY A 599 20.60 8.27 24.98
C GLY A 599 20.76 9.66 24.37
N ALA A 600 19.74 10.18 23.67
CA ALA A 600 19.81 11.53 23.11
C ALA A 600 19.95 12.58 24.21
N ARG A 601 19.15 12.45 25.28
CA ARG A 601 19.20 13.36 26.44
C ARG A 601 20.53 13.29 27.19
N THR A 602 21.13 12.10 27.35
CA THR A 602 22.47 11.98 27.95
C THR A 602 23.54 12.59 27.04
N THR A 603 23.47 12.41 25.71
CA THR A 603 24.37 13.07 24.76
C THR A 603 24.27 14.60 24.83
N TRP A 604 23.05 15.15 24.93
CA TRP A 604 22.87 16.59 25.14
C TRP A 604 23.54 17.06 26.44
N VAL A 605 23.23 16.44 27.58
CA VAL A 605 23.84 16.83 28.88
C VAL A 605 25.37 16.74 28.85
N LEU A 606 25.94 15.69 28.23
CA LEU A 606 27.39 15.53 28.08
C LEU A 606 28.02 16.61 27.18
N TRP A 607 27.38 16.98 26.07
CA TRP A 607 27.84 18.05 25.18
C TRP A 607 27.86 19.41 25.90
N GLY A 608 26.84 19.67 26.73
CA GLY A 608 26.77 20.86 27.57
C GLY A 608 27.86 20.94 28.61
N ALA A 609 28.08 19.84 29.35
CA ALA A 609 29.15 19.72 30.33
C ALA A 609 30.53 19.94 29.67
N ALA A 610 30.77 19.33 28.51
CA ALA A 610 31.99 19.55 27.73
C ALA A 610 32.16 21.02 27.32
N THR A 611 31.08 21.68 26.86
CA THR A 611 31.11 23.11 26.49
C THR A 611 31.44 23.99 27.71
N ILE A 612 30.88 23.71 28.89
CA ILE A 612 31.21 24.44 30.13
C ILE A 612 32.69 24.24 30.52
N VAL A 613 33.24 23.03 30.35
CA VAL A 613 34.68 22.75 30.56
C VAL A 613 35.56 23.50 29.56
N MET A 614 35.14 23.62 28.29
CA MET A 614 35.83 24.43 27.28
C MET A 614 35.80 25.92 27.65
N VAL A 615 34.66 26.46 28.09
CA VAL A 615 34.54 27.85 28.57
C VAL A 615 35.45 28.10 29.77
N TRP A 616 35.43 27.21 30.77
CA TRP A 616 36.30 27.31 31.95
C TRP A 616 37.78 27.30 31.54
N SER A 617 38.18 26.39 30.65
CA SER A 617 39.57 26.21 30.25
C SER A 617 40.08 27.33 29.34
N GLY A 618 39.24 27.84 28.44
CA GLY A 618 39.57 28.93 27.51
C GLY A 618 39.46 30.34 28.11
N THR A 619 38.81 30.52 29.27
CA THR A 619 38.72 31.82 29.93
C THR A 619 39.96 32.08 30.81
N PRO A 620 40.69 33.20 30.61
CA PRO A 620 41.82 33.57 31.45
C PRO A 620 41.39 34.27 32.75
N GLY A 621 42.22 34.14 33.79
CA GLY A 621 42.12 34.92 35.03
C GLY A 621 40.86 34.67 35.88
N GLU A 622 40.53 35.66 36.72
CA GLU A 622 39.44 35.59 37.71
C GLU A 622 38.04 35.51 37.06
N ALA A 623 37.88 36.02 35.84
CA ALA A 623 36.64 35.99 35.08
C ALA A 623 36.12 34.57 34.77
N ARG A 624 36.99 33.55 34.88
CA ARG A 624 36.70 32.14 34.60
C ARG A 624 35.48 31.59 35.35
N GLN A 625 35.30 31.97 36.62
CA GLN A 625 34.17 31.52 37.43
C GLN A 625 32.84 32.10 36.90
N VAL A 626 32.85 33.38 36.54
CA VAL A 626 31.68 34.11 36.03
C VAL A 626 31.27 33.59 34.65
N ALA A 627 32.24 33.38 33.75
CA ALA A 627 31.99 32.85 32.40
C ALA A 627 31.39 31.43 32.44
N ALA A 628 31.94 30.53 33.25
CA ALA A 628 31.39 29.18 33.41
C ALA A 628 30.00 29.17 34.09
N GLY A 629 29.76 30.08 35.05
CA GLY A 629 28.44 30.28 35.65
C GLY A 629 27.40 30.71 34.62
N LEU A 630 27.72 31.71 33.80
CA LEU A 630 26.87 32.18 32.69
C LEU A 630 26.60 31.07 31.67
N ALA A 631 27.63 30.32 31.24
CA ALA A 631 27.48 29.18 30.35
C ALA A 631 26.56 28.10 30.94
N THR A 632 26.66 27.83 32.25
CA THR A 632 25.80 26.87 32.96
C THR A 632 24.35 27.33 32.99
N ILE A 633 24.08 28.61 33.24
CA ILE A 633 22.71 29.18 33.24
C ILE A 633 22.11 29.12 31.83
N ALA A 634 22.85 29.56 30.81
CA ALA A 634 22.41 29.50 29.41
C ALA A 634 22.10 28.05 29.00
N TRP A 635 22.95 27.10 29.40
CA TRP A 635 22.75 25.68 29.15
C TRP A 635 21.55 25.09 29.90
N GLY A 636 21.33 25.50 31.15
CA GLY A 636 20.17 25.10 31.95
C GLY A 636 18.86 25.51 31.27
N LEU A 637 18.78 26.76 30.80
CA LEU A 637 17.63 27.27 30.04
C LEU A 637 17.40 26.48 28.75
N ALA A 638 18.44 26.23 27.95
CA ALA A 638 18.33 25.41 26.74
C ALA A 638 17.90 23.96 27.04
N SER A 639 18.34 23.40 28.18
CA SER A 639 17.98 22.06 28.62
C SER A 639 16.52 21.90 29.04
N VAL A 640 15.80 22.98 29.37
CA VAL A 640 14.34 22.95 29.59
C VAL A 640 13.62 22.44 28.34
N LEU A 641 14.07 22.83 27.15
CA LEU A 641 13.52 22.34 25.88
C LEU A 641 13.82 20.85 25.67
N ALA A 642 15.09 20.43 25.87
CA ALA A 642 15.51 19.04 25.71
C ALA A 642 14.83 18.05 26.69
N MET A 643 14.39 18.54 27.86
CA MET A 643 13.75 17.73 28.90
C MET A 643 12.21 17.73 28.85
N GLN A 644 11.59 18.42 27.89
CA GLN A 644 10.14 18.35 27.72
C GLN A 644 9.67 16.89 27.55
N GLY A 645 8.59 16.54 28.26
CA GLY A 645 8.02 15.19 28.26
C GLY A 645 8.54 14.23 29.34
N LEU A 646 9.42 14.66 30.26
CA LEU A 646 9.69 13.91 31.50
C LEU A 646 8.49 13.95 32.45
N LYS A 647 7.48 13.12 32.18
CA LYS A 647 6.46 12.78 33.18
C LYS A 647 7.11 11.88 34.22
N LEU A 648 7.62 12.48 35.30
CA LEU A 648 7.90 11.75 36.55
C LEU A 648 6.59 11.05 36.94
N ARG A 649 6.53 9.73 36.77
CA ARG A 649 5.39 8.95 37.27
C ARG A 649 5.37 9.17 38.78
N PRO A 650 4.28 9.66 39.39
CA PRO A 650 4.17 9.61 40.83
C PRO A 650 4.24 8.15 41.24
N THR A 651 5.30 7.78 41.96
CA THR A 651 5.49 6.43 42.46
C THR A 651 4.48 6.23 43.59
N THR A 652 3.26 5.80 43.23
CA THR A 652 2.25 5.44 44.23
C THR A 652 2.79 4.25 45.01
N THR A 653 3.32 4.52 46.21
CA THR A 653 3.71 3.52 47.19
C THR A 653 2.44 2.79 47.64
N GLN A 654 2.17 1.68 46.95
CA GLN A 654 1.10 0.76 47.33
C GLN A 654 1.54 0.02 48.59
N ASN A 655 1.23 0.60 49.75
CA ASN A 655 1.40 -0.05 51.04
C ASN A 655 0.51 -1.31 51.06
N VAL A 656 1.13 -2.46 50.82
CA VAL A 656 0.49 -3.75 51.03
C VAL A 656 0.39 -3.96 52.54
N ILE A 657 -0.78 -3.67 53.09
CA ILE A 657 -1.12 -4.11 54.45
C ILE A 657 -1.26 -5.62 54.37
N VAL A 658 -0.25 -6.34 54.87
CA VAL A 658 -0.35 -7.78 55.10
C VAL A 658 -1.17 -7.97 56.37
N GLU A 659 -2.47 -8.17 56.19
CA GLU A 659 -3.35 -8.63 57.25
C GLU A 659 -2.89 -10.04 57.65
N LYS A 660 -2.59 -10.21 58.94
CA LYS A 660 -1.90 -11.40 59.46
C LYS A 660 -2.89 -12.23 60.26
N ASP A 661 -3.65 -13.05 59.56
CA ASP A 661 -4.49 -14.09 60.18
C ASP A 661 -3.61 -15.22 60.72
N LEU A 662 -3.29 -15.14 62.02
CA LEU A 662 -3.17 -16.22 63.03
C LEU A 662 -2.54 -15.69 64.33
#